data_AF-A0A8H4TA71-F1
#
_entry.id   AF-A0A8H4TA71-F1
#
_cell.length_a   1.000
_cell.length_b   1.000
_cell.length_c   1.000
_cell.angle_alpha   90.00
_cell.angle_beta   90.00
_cell.angle_gamma   90.00
#
_symmetry.space_group_name_H-M   'P 1'
#
loop_
_entity.id
_entity.type
_entity.pdbx_description
1 polymer ?
#
loop_
_entity_poly.entity_id
_entity_poly.type
_entity_poly.pdbx_seq_one_letter_code
_entity_poly.pdbx_strand_id
1 'polypeptide(L)'
;MVTAIQHMIDPSPPHTTPPTCLTHPSPTEPHESHLETLKLPIAPPSISSYNPPRESSPHDRTPYETEDIDLPDTELVTQNRAAHIEALRAELRACTDEAQRFRVCIDERDRLTAILEAHNVEIAMSHKLMAEECLSYRHLCDTEQLDARYRGTWDHFIGVARKGGTERLQHYGWYAESRTFCKQLAAAAKEVPEWEEAVVKLNQIRLSRHRDIRKSPIKVGKAKITTDDVSNLKEWRGRSSNFDPAKPANQTLDYRPVWHDEMPEHGLDIHGLVVEQGDGDVSPLPARPDVPHTRDAPEHSATTTGPSAAKRRLSYQIEDDTQDQRRKKQVSDQRADVSAPERVTRQSPRTVPSRSPPSSSDSDPSPSVLRGHQEDGHAPPARSNHPTPAPPERINSPPVSDSQQPADAPVDCTIQRNSFLGQVHQHLDSICSSPRRPPSTWRDMTSSQMHHLLTHIRKPNTDTENGPVEAYFVPSKEARKLLDTGSVTVPIVVLDDQPFEWCGSSQPIEQLFSDGWIVDLDRKVSVQIPSLGIKKQSYQTKSLRHIRDRFIPNEPTDDPWNLLNFANPLPPSVLPRFLTGPNCQLIQRVREHVLSRNSAERETASAEDVGKWQAVTDWALMSQGGHNTGPHTDSHGMGTWITVQGGGLGFGYILPDRDFDWDAWRNDRSYHAGRNRYIILEPQQTVYFPPGTIHFVFRSPNVQTLAIGGHVLQWSGIRRWLHVIKQQELDPSTTNEHVDIDSSKFWRTPILELVRKRVQEGAVQLLGGADVADDIMKIMNDWENWKPDVANFLGDRA
;
A
#
# COMPACT_ATOMS: atom_id res chain seq x y z
N MET A 1 -50.26 -57.10 -15.36
CA MET A 1 -49.17 -56.19 -14.92
C MET A 1 -49.60 -54.71 -14.91
N VAL A 2 -50.80 -54.34 -15.36
CA VAL A 2 -51.97 -54.23 -14.45
C VAL A 2 -52.28 -55.56 -13.73
N THR A 3 -51.60 -55.78 -12.61
CA THR A 3 -51.85 -56.77 -11.54
C THR A 3 -50.69 -56.60 -10.55
N ALA A 4 -50.89 -56.33 -9.26
CA ALA A 4 -52.14 -56.06 -8.54
C ALA A 4 -51.95 -54.97 -7.47
N ILE A 5 -53.02 -54.23 -7.18
CA ILE A 5 -53.17 -53.45 -5.95
C ILE A 5 -54.01 -54.32 -5.01
N GLN A 6 -53.47 -54.75 -3.88
CA GLN A 6 -54.24 -55.48 -2.87
C GLN A 6 -53.61 -55.33 -1.47
N HIS A 7 -54.28 -54.55 -0.62
CA HIS A 7 -53.95 -54.25 0.80
C HIS A 7 -52.66 -53.43 1.05
N MET A 8 -52.63 -52.40 1.91
CA MET A 8 -53.19 -52.19 3.29
C MET A 8 -52.44 -53.02 4.34
N ILE A 9 -52.12 -52.52 5.54
CA ILE A 9 -52.26 -51.18 6.17
C ILE A 9 -51.18 -51.06 7.27
N ASP A 10 -50.89 -49.87 7.77
CA ASP A 10 -50.04 -49.65 8.96
C ASP A 10 -50.72 -50.11 10.27
N PRO A 11 -50.05 -50.91 11.10
CA PRO A 11 -50.17 -50.69 12.54
C PRO A 11 -48.83 -50.78 13.32
N SER A 12 -48.58 -49.74 14.13
CA SER A 12 -47.71 -49.78 15.31
C SER A 12 -48.38 -50.51 16.51
N PRO A 13 -47.68 -50.80 17.63
CA PRO A 13 -46.27 -51.16 17.87
C PRO A 13 -46.17 -52.53 18.60
N PRO A 14 -45.06 -52.86 19.29
CA PRO A 14 -45.23 -53.25 20.71
C PRO A 14 -44.14 -52.74 21.68
N HIS A 15 -44.47 -52.70 22.98
CA HIS A 15 -43.53 -52.48 24.09
C HIS A 15 -42.71 -53.73 24.45
N THR A 16 -41.49 -53.57 24.97
CA THR A 16 -41.01 -54.31 26.17
C THR A 16 -39.78 -53.67 26.82
N THR A 17 -39.79 -53.59 28.15
CA THR A 17 -38.66 -53.37 29.10
C THR A 17 -39.06 -54.06 30.43
N PRO A 18 -38.18 -54.20 31.45
CA PRO A 18 -36.73 -54.00 31.55
C PRO A 18 -36.01 -55.35 31.85
N PRO A 19 -34.88 -55.41 32.60
CA PRO A 19 -34.98 -55.35 34.07
C PRO A 19 -33.98 -54.39 34.76
N THR A 20 -34.28 -54.05 36.01
CA THR A 20 -33.57 -53.07 36.85
C THR A 20 -32.70 -53.75 37.93
N CYS A 21 -31.59 -53.11 38.34
CA CYS A 21 -31.12 -52.99 39.74
C CYS A 21 -29.85 -52.08 39.78
N LEU A 22 -29.84 -50.96 40.52
CA LEU A 22 -29.34 -50.81 41.92
C LEU A 22 -27.80 -50.99 42.04
N THR A 23 -27.00 -50.12 42.68
CA THR A 23 -27.27 -49.10 43.73
C THR A 23 -26.40 -47.82 43.64
N HIS A 24 -26.90 -46.69 44.16
CA HIS A 24 -26.13 -45.54 44.68
C HIS A 24 -25.31 -45.95 45.95
N PRO A 25 -24.20 -45.28 46.37
CA PRO A 25 -24.27 -43.89 46.87
C PRO A 25 -23.04 -42.96 46.71
N SER A 26 -23.33 -41.65 46.74
CA SER A 26 -22.47 -40.57 47.27
C SER A 26 -22.87 -40.33 48.76
N PRO A 27 -22.09 -39.66 49.65
CA PRO A 27 -21.13 -38.57 49.37
C PRO A 27 -19.82 -38.60 50.21
N THR A 28 -18.92 -37.63 49.96
CA THR A 28 -18.29 -36.75 51.00
C THR A 28 -17.35 -35.70 50.37
N GLU A 29 -17.69 -34.42 50.54
CA GLU A 29 -16.74 -33.37 50.94
C GLU A 29 -16.66 -33.35 52.49
N PRO A 30 -15.76 -32.59 53.19
CA PRO A 30 -14.86 -31.53 52.70
C PRO A 30 -13.39 -31.68 53.15
N HIS A 31 -12.52 -30.71 52.80
CA HIS A 31 -11.77 -29.93 53.80
C HIS A 31 -11.05 -28.70 53.23
N GLU A 32 -10.98 -27.63 54.03
CA GLU A 32 -10.13 -26.45 53.81
C GLU A 32 -8.68 -26.69 54.29
N SER A 33 -7.72 -25.97 53.70
CA SER A 33 -6.43 -25.65 54.36
C SER A 33 -5.81 -24.36 53.82
N HIS A 34 -5.35 -23.51 54.73
CA HIS A 34 -4.71 -22.20 54.48
C HIS A 34 -3.16 -22.31 54.46
N LEU A 35 -2.47 -21.16 54.29
CA LEU A 35 -1.04 -20.89 54.64
C LEU A 35 0.04 -21.49 53.69
N GLU A 36 1.21 -20.86 53.44
CA GLU A 36 1.69 -19.49 53.74
C GLU A 36 2.79 -19.03 52.73
N THR A 37 3.14 -17.75 52.74
CA THR A 37 4.25 -17.16 51.97
C THR A 37 5.64 -17.46 52.54
N LEU A 38 6.65 -17.61 51.68
CA LEU A 38 8.06 -17.38 52.05
C LEU A 38 8.85 -16.72 50.90
N LYS A 39 9.65 -15.70 51.25
CA LYS A 39 10.68 -15.06 50.41
C LYS A 39 12.06 -15.29 51.05
N LEU A 40 13.14 -15.19 50.28
CA LEU A 40 14.36 -14.40 50.58
C LEU A 40 15.38 -14.51 49.39
N PRO A 41 16.37 -13.60 49.27
CA PRO A 41 17.21 -13.47 48.06
C PRO A 41 18.69 -13.86 48.26
N ILE A 42 19.46 -13.90 47.16
CA ILE A 42 20.94 -13.86 47.14
C ILE A 42 21.41 -12.84 46.09
N ALA A 43 22.53 -12.16 46.35
CA ALA A 43 23.10 -11.06 45.55
C ALA A 43 24.41 -11.46 44.81
N PRO A 44 24.89 -10.69 43.81
CA PRO A 44 25.96 -11.13 42.90
C PRO A 44 27.39 -10.73 43.34
N PRO A 45 28.43 -11.44 42.83
CA PRO A 45 29.85 -11.07 42.99
C PRO A 45 30.34 -10.03 41.96
N SER A 46 31.55 -9.52 42.17
CA SER A 46 32.06 -8.28 41.56
C SER A 46 33.01 -8.44 40.35
N ILE A 47 33.17 -7.34 39.61
CA ILE A 47 34.11 -7.15 38.49
C ILE A 47 35.57 -7.21 38.96
N SER A 48 36.48 -7.66 38.08
CA SER A 48 37.93 -7.39 38.15
C SER A 48 38.43 -6.82 36.82
N SER A 49 39.50 -6.03 36.87
CA SER A 49 39.95 -5.14 35.78
C SER A 49 41.26 -5.58 35.13
N TYR A 50 41.42 -5.33 33.81
CA TYR A 50 42.74 -5.21 33.19
C TYR A 50 42.73 -4.22 32.02
N ASN A 51 43.88 -3.59 31.74
CA ASN A 51 44.04 -2.55 30.69
C ASN A 51 44.93 -3.04 29.52
N PRO A 52 44.77 -2.49 28.30
CA PRO A 52 45.46 -2.96 27.08
C PRO A 52 46.73 -2.15 26.71
N PRO A 53 47.59 -2.70 25.83
CA PRO A 53 48.66 -1.95 25.16
C PRO A 53 48.43 -1.73 23.64
N ARG A 54 48.38 -0.45 23.26
CA ARG A 54 48.82 0.25 22.02
C ARG A 54 48.98 -0.40 20.63
N GLU A 55 48.83 0.48 19.64
CA GLU A 55 48.88 0.27 18.19
C GLU A 55 50.29 0.05 17.60
N SER A 56 50.33 -0.59 16.41
CA SER A 56 51.30 -0.27 15.35
C SER A 56 50.73 -0.59 13.94
N SER A 57 51.37 -0.05 12.91
CA SER A 57 51.04 -0.12 11.46
C SER A 57 52.34 0.17 10.68
N PRO A 58 52.42 0.17 9.32
CA PRO A 58 51.44 -0.15 8.27
C PRO A 58 51.97 -1.02 7.10
N HIS A 59 51.12 -1.25 6.08
CA HIS A 59 51.45 -1.73 4.71
C HIS A 59 51.98 -3.19 4.57
N ASP A 60 51.84 -3.89 3.44
CA ASP A 60 51.64 -3.45 2.04
C ASP A 60 50.57 -4.26 1.26
N ARG A 61 50.32 -3.95 -0.03
CA ARG A 61 49.28 -4.55 -0.90
C ARG A 61 49.82 -5.18 -2.19
N THR A 62 49.26 -6.33 -2.57
CA THR A 62 49.08 -6.76 -3.98
C THR A 62 47.70 -7.43 -4.14
N PRO A 63 47.11 -7.46 -5.35
CA PRO A 63 45.72 -7.89 -5.56
C PRO A 63 45.57 -9.39 -5.84
N TYR A 64 44.33 -9.89 -5.74
CA TYR A 64 43.90 -11.16 -6.33
C TYR A 64 42.51 -11.00 -6.98
N GLU A 65 42.21 -11.90 -7.91
CA GLU A 65 41.01 -11.91 -8.75
C GLU A 65 39.76 -12.40 -7.99
N THR A 66 38.57 -12.08 -8.53
CA THR A 66 37.27 -12.50 -7.98
C THR A 66 36.75 -13.74 -8.69
N GLU A 67 36.50 -14.80 -7.94
CA GLU A 67 35.57 -15.89 -8.32
C GLU A 67 34.31 -15.79 -7.45
N ASP A 68 33.17 -16.24 -7.99
CA ASP A 68 31.86 -16.11 -7.35
C ASP A 68 31.71 -17.03 -6.13
N ILE A 69 31.01 -16.55 -5.10
CA ILE A 69 30.78 -17.27 -3.84
C ILE A 69 29.28 -17.54 -3.65
N ASP A 70 28.88 -18.81 -3.75
CA ASP A 70 27.56 -19.29 -3.33
C ASP A 70 27.38 -19.15 -1.81
N LEU A 71 26.20 -18.67 -1.39
CA LEU A 71 25.86 -18.48 0.02
C LEU A 71 25.29 -19.78 0.63
N PRO A 72 25.86 -20.32 1.73
CA PRO A 72 25.39 -21.55 2.36
C PRO A 72 24.22 -21.34 3.34
N ASP A 73 23.44 -22.40 3.58
CA ASP A 73 22.23 -22.39 4.41
C ASP A 73 22.43 -21.84 5.84
N THR A 74 21.49 -20.99 6.25
CA THR A 74 21.52 -20.22 7.51
C THR A 74 21.23 -21.03 8.78
N GLU A 75 20.76 -22.27 8.67
CA GLU A 75 20.30 -23.08 9.82
C GLU A 75 21.44 -23.65 10.69
N LEU A 76 22.70 -23.61 10.21
CA LEU A 76 23.82 -24.34 10.82
C LEU A 76 24.39 -23.71 12.13
N VAL A 77 24.19 -22.42 12.36
CA VAL A 77 24.99 -21.61 13.33
C VAL A 77 24.65 -21.89 14.80
N THR A 78 23.43 -22.36 15.10
CA THR A 78 22.95 -22.51 16.49
C THR A 78 23.31 -23.83 17.17
N GLN A 79 23.59 -24.92 16.44
CA GLN A 79 23.66 -26.26 17.05
C GLN A 79 25.06 -26.80 17.39
N ASN A 80 26.18 -26.33 16.81
CA ASN A 80 27.50 -26.82 17.24
C ASN A 80 28.69 -25.85 17.11
N ARG A 81 28.67 -24.77 17.90
CA ARG A 81 29.80 -23.84 18.04
C ARG A 81 31.14 -24.50 18.44
N ALA A 82 31.10 -25.61 19.18
CA ALA A 82 32.31 -26.32 19.60
C ALA A 82 32.98 -27.04 18.42
N ALA A 83 32.21 -27.78 17.61
CA ALA A 83 32.74 -28.44 16.41
C ALA A 83 33.28 -27.42 15.40
N HIS A 84 32.62 -26.28 15.21
CA HIS A 84 33.10 -25.21 14.32
C HIS A 84 34.46 -24.65 14.76
N ILE A 85 34.65 -24.42 16.06
CA ILE A 85 35.94 -23.97 16.62
C ILE A 85 37.05 -25.03 16.45
N GLU A 86 36.74 -26.33 16.58
CA GLU A 86 37.74 -27.38 16.33
C GLU A 86 38.03 -27.60 14.84
N ALA A 87 37.06 -27.39 13.94
CA ALA A 87 37.29 -27.40 12.49
C ALA A 87 38.29 -26.30 12.07
N LEU A 88 38.03 -25.05 12.48
CA LEU A 88 38.93 -23.92 12.25
C LEU A 88 40.32 -24.14 12.85
N ARG A 89 40.40 -24.79 14.04
CA ARG A 89 41.69 -25.18 14.65
C ARG A 89 42.43 -26.25 13.84
N ALA A 90 41.73 -27.20 13.22
CA ALA A 90 42.34 -28.20 12.37
C ALA A 90 42.87 -27.58 11.07
N GLU A 91 42.11 -26.68 10.46
CA GLU A 91 42.46 -25.96 9.24
C GLU A 91 43.69 -25.04 9.43
N LEU A 92 43.70 -24.21 10.48
CA LEU A 92 44.86 -23.35 10.82
C LEU A 92 46.13 -24.16 11.17
N ARG A 93 45.98 -25.41 11.61
CA ARG A 93 47.10 -26.36 11.82
C ARG A 93 47.56 -27.05 10.53
N ALA A 94 46.69 -27.20 9.54
CA ALA A 94 47.02 -27.77 8.23
C ALA A 94 47.78 -26.78 7.34
N CYS A 95 47.57 -25.47 7.52
CA CYS A 95 48.31 -24.42 6.81
C CYS A 95 49.84 -24.55 7.00
N THR A 96 50.57 -24.63 5.89
CA THR A 96 52.04 -24.83 5.88
C THR A 96 52.83 -23.56 6.19
N ASP A 97 52.24 -22.39 5.97
CA ASP A 97 52.86 -21.08 6.14
C ASP A 97 51.88 -20.06 6.77
N GLU A 98 52.41 -18.88 7.12
CA GLU A 98 51.64 -17.86 7.83
C GLU A 98 50.70 -17.05 6.91
N ALA A 99 50.98 -16.99 5.60
CA ALA A 99 50.11 -16.34 4.62
C ALA A 99 48.88 -17.20 4.26
N GLN A 100 48.97 -18.52 4.41
CA GLN A 100 47.81 -19.42 4.42
C GLN A 100 46.97 -19.21 5.68
N ARG A 101 47.59 -19.22 6.88
CA ARG A 101 46.86 -18.98 8.15
C ARG A 101 46.17 -17.62 8.17
N PHE A 102 46.83 -16.58 7.64
CA PHE A 102 46.23 -15.26 7.54
C PHE A 102 44.98 -15.25 6.66
N ARG A 103 44.99 -15.93 5.51
CA ARG A 103 43.80 -16.06 4.65
C ARG A 103 42.65 -16.78 5.37
N VAL A 104 42.87 -17.97 5.91
CA VAL A 104 41.84 -18.70 6.69
C VAL A 104 41.24 -17.84 7.82
N CYS A 105 42.06 -17.04 8.51
CA CYS A 105 41.59 -16.08 9.52
C CYS A 105 40.78 -14.90 8.95
N ILE A 106 41.05 -14.44 7.72
CA ILE A 106 40.28 -13.42 7.01
C ILE A 106 38.97 -14.01 6.48
N ASP A 107 39.03 -15.18 5.87
CA ASP A 107 37.88 -15.85 5.25
C ASP A 107 36.82 -16.21 6.31
N GLU A 108 37.22 -16.79 7.44
CA GLU A 108 36.32 -17.03 8.58
C GLU A 108 35.89 -15.73 9.28
N ARG A 109 36.73 -14.69 9.34
CA ARG A 109 36.30 -13.37 9.86
C ARG A 109 35.18 -12.81 8.98
N ASP A 110 35.31 -12.89 7.67
CA ASP A 110 34.35 -12.31 6.74
C ASP A 110 33.07 -13.17 6.64
N ARG A 111 33.21 -14.50 6.78
CA ARG A 111 32.08 -15.43 6.99
C ARG A 111 31.31 -15.13 8.28
N LEU A 112 32.01 -14.94 9.41
CA LEU A 112 31.39 -14.55 10.68
C LEU A 112 30.79 -13.14 10.61
N THR A 113 31.40 -12.23 9.85
CA THR A 113 30.88 -10.88 9.62
C THR A 113 29.59 -10.95 8.80
N ALA A 114 29.54 -11.71 7.71
CA ALA A 114 28.32 -11.92 6.93
C ALA A 114 27.18 -12.57 7.77
N ILE A 115 27.51 -13.53 8.64
CA ILE A 115 26.55 -14.12 9.59
C ILE A 115 26.05 -13.08 10.61
N LEU A 116 26.94 -12.22 11.12
CA LEU A 116 26.58 -11.13 12.02
C LEU A 116 25.77 -10.04 11.31
N GLU A 117 26.05 -9.74 10.04
CA GLU A 117 25.28 -8.79 9.22
C GLU A 117 23.87 -9.34 8.94
N ALA A 118 23.75 -10.60 8.53
CA ALA A 118 22.47 -11.28 8.34
C ALA A 118 21.63 -11.26 9.65
N HIS A 119 22.22 -11.64 10.78
CA HIS A 119 21.54 -11.56 12.07
C HIS A 119 21.25 -10.11 12.52
N ASN A 120 22.11 -9.13 12.24
CA ASN A 120 21.83 -7.73 12.56
C ASN A 120 20.65 -7.18 11.74
N VAL A 121 20.53 -7.57 10.46
CA VAL A 121 19.38 -7.24 9.60
C VAL A 121 18.13 -7.97 10.09
N GLU A 122 18.21 -9.27 10.37
CA GLU A 122 17.13 -10.07 10.97
C GLU A 122 16.63 -9.48 12.30
N ILE A 123 17.55 -9.06 13.17
CA ILE A 123 17.26 -8.41 14.46
C ILE A 123 16.64 -7.02 14.26
N ALA A 124 17.11 -6.22 13.30
CA ALA A 124 16.53 -4.92 12.98
C ALA A 124 15.12 -5.06 12.39
N MET A 125 14.89 -6.03 11.49
CA MET A 125 13.57 -6.36 10.97
C MET A 125 12.66 -6.91 12.07
N SER A 126 13.16 -7.78 12.94
CA SER A 126 12.41 -8.30 14.09
C SER A 126 12.04 -7.20 15.10
N HIS A 127 12.93 -6.23 15.35
CA HIS A 127 12.61 -5.07 16.19
C HIS A 127 11.60 -4.14 15.52
N LYS A 128 11.70 -3.93 14.20
CA LYS A 128 10.67 -3.20 13.42
C LYS A 128 9.31 -3.90 13.57
N LEU A 129 9.24 -5.20 13.27
CA LEU A 129 8.05 -6.03 13.36
C LEU A 129 7.48 -6.06 14.80
N MET A 130 8.30 -6.21 15.84
CA MET A 130 7.83 -6.18 17.23
C MET A 130 7.27 -4.81 17.63
N ALA A 131 7.82 -3.70 17.11
CA ALA A 131 7.27 -2.37 17.36
C ALA A 131 6.00 -2.08 16.53
N GLU A 132 5.86 -2.72 15.38
CA GLU A 132 4.66 -2.62 14.52
C GLU A 132 3.51 -3.48 15.09
N GLU A 133 3.75 -4.76 15.38
CA GLU A 133 2.73 -5.73 15.85
C GLU A 133 2.36 -5.61 17.34
N CYS A 134 3.28 -5.16 18.22
CA CYS A 134 3.04 -5.16 19.67
C CYS A 134 2.98 -3.74 20.25
N LEU A 135 1.75 -3.24 20.48
CA LEU A 135 1.51 -1.93 21.11
C LEU A 135 2.21 -1.77 22.47
N SER A 136 2.29 -2.82 23.28
CA SER A 136 3.00 -2.78 24.57
C SER A 136 4.52 -2.67 24.41
N TYR A 137 5.09 -3.26 23.36
CA TYR A 137 6.51 -3.15 23.04
C TYR A 137 6.84 -1.76 22.44
N ARG A 138 5.99 -1.27 21.54
CA ARG A 138 6.01 0.11 21.04
C ARG A 138 5.99 1.11 22.20
N HIS A 139 5.05 0.96 23.13
CA HIS A 139 4.96 1.79 24.33
C HIS A 139 6.18 1.65 25.25
N LEU A 140 6.83 0.48 25.34
CA LEU A 140 8.09 0.31 26.07
C LEU A 140 9.27 1.06 25.41
N CYS A 141 9.31 1.11 24.07
CA CYS A 141 10.25 1.94 23.31
C CYS A 141 10.00 3.44 23.55
N ASP A 142 8.73 3.85 23.55
CA ASP A 142 8.32 5.25 23.69
C ASP A 142 8.40 5.78 25.14
N THR A 143 8.25 4.94 26.18
CA THR A 143 8.19 5.35 27.60
C THR A 143 9.53 5.39 28.33
N GLU A 144 10.65 5.38 27.60
CA GLU A 144 12.01 5.43 28.15
C GLU A 144 12.39 4.30 29.13
N GLN A 145 11.69 3.16 29.16
CA GLN A 145 11.95 2.09 30.13
C GLN A 145 13.05 1.09 29.72
N LEU A 146 13.49 1.11 28.46
CA LEU A 146 14.65 0.33 27.99
C LEU A 146 15.97 0.87 28.57
N ASP A 147 16.78 -0.02 29.15
CA ASP A 147 18.11 0.26 29.75
C ASP A 147 18.97 1.11 28.77
N ALA A 148 19.48 2.23 29.29
CA ALA A 148 20.24 3.21 28.54
C ALA A 148 21.47 2.64 27.79
N ARG A 149 22.04 1.51 28.26
CA ARG A 149 23.12 0.79 27.56
C ARG A 149 22.68 0.19 26.24
N TYR A 150 21.45 -0.29 26.15
CA TYR A 150 20.88 -0.83 24.91
C TYR A 150 20.41 0.30 23.99
N ARG A 151 19.71 1.30 24.54
CA ARG A 151 19.14 2.43 23.77
C ARG A 151 20.18 3.11 22.88
N GLY A 152 21.37 3.37 23.44
CA GLY A 152 22.48 3.99 22.70
C GLY A 152 23.01 3.19 21.49
N THR A 153 22.64 1.91 21.35
CA THR A 153 22.94 1.03 20.20
C THR A 153 21.74 0.90 19.27
N TRP A 154 20.51 0.89 19.79
CA TRP A 154 19.28 0.83 19.00
C TRP A 154 18.95 2.14 18.27
N ASP A 155 19.13 3.30 18.92
CA ASP A 155 18.94 4.63 18.31
C ASP A 155 19.78 4.79 17.01
N HIS A 156 20.95 4.14 16.99
CA HIS A 156 21.92 4.14 15.91
C HIS A 156 21.45 3.39 14.66
N PHE A 157 20.61 2.36 14.82
CA PHE A 157 19.99 1.65 13.69
C PHE A 157 18.62 2.26 13.31
N ILE A 158 17.77 2.57 14.30
CA ILE A 158 16.40 3.06 14.08
C ILE A 158 16.40 4.41 13.34
N GLY A 159 17.27 5.35 13.74
CA GLY A 159 17.35 6.68 13.11
C GLY A 159 17.90 6.66 11.68
N VAL A 160 18.60 5.59 11.30
CA VAL A 160 19.20 5.38 9.97
C VAL A 160 18.20 4.66 9.05
N ALA A 161 17.58 3.58 9.54
CA ALA A 161 16.55 2.81 8.82
C ALA A 161 15.31 3.66 8.47
N ARG A 162 14.80 4.48 9.39
CA ARG A 162 13.59 5.29 9.19
C ARG A 162 13.74 6.45 8.19
N LYS A 163 14.94 6.70 7.63
CA LYS A 163 15.21 7.89 6.79
C LYS A 163 16.08 7.66 5.56
N GLY A 164 16.98 6.69 5.57
CA GLY A 164 17.83 6.41 4.40
C GLY A 164 17.10 5.68 3.27
N GLY A 165 16.08 4.88 3.60
CA GLY A 165 15.59 3.79 2.75
C GLY A 165 16.53 2.58 2.84
N THR A 166 15.99 1.38 3.06
CA THR A 166 16.77 0.17 3.37
C THR A 166 17.78 -0.20 2.28
N GLU A 167 17.39 -0.03 1.01
CA GLU A 167 18.23 -0.26 -0.17
C GLU A 167 19.53 0.55 -0.11
N ARG A 168 19.44 1.86 0.16
CA ARG A 168 20.62 2.75 0.20
C ARG A 168 21.57 2.38 1.34
N LEU A 169 21.04 1.89 2.46
CA LEU A 169 21.87 1.41 3.58
C LEU A 169 22.66 0.16 3.20
N GLN A 170 22.04 -0.76 2.48
CA GLN A 170 22.67 -1.98 1.98
C GLN A 170 23.70 -1.66 0.89
N HIS A 171 23.32 -0.89 -0.13
CA HIS A 171 24.17 -0.52 -1.26
C HIS A 171 25.47 0.19 -0.81
N TYR A 172 25.36 1.18 0.08
CA TYR A 172 26.50 1.95 0.58
C TYR A 172 27.16 1.40 1.86
N GLY A 173 26.62 0.33 2.47
CA GLY A 173 27.19 -0.29 3.67
C GLY A 173 27.15 0.59 4.93
N TRP A 174 26.28 1.61 5.00
CA TRP A 174 26.26 2.56 6.14
C TRP A 174 25.89 1.93 7.49
N TYR A 175 25.36 0.71 7.50
CA TYR A 175 25.12 -0.05 8.73
C TYR A 175 26.41 -0.58 9.38
N ALA A 176 27.49 -0.76 8.60
CA ALA A 176 28.81 -1.19 9.07
C ALA A 176 29.74 0.00 9.42
N GLU A 177 29.27 1.24 9.23
CA GLU A 177 30.03 2.45 9.54
C GLU A 177 30.02 2.83 11.04
N SER A 178 30.96 3.69 11.42
CA SER A 178 31.15 4.05 12.83
C SER A 178 29.88 4.69 13.45
N ARG A 179 29.65 4.42 14.74
CA ARG A 179 28.56 5.05 15.52
C ARG A 179 28.56 6.59 15.45
N THR A 180 29.72 7.21 15.23
CA THR A 180 29.87 8.65 15.00
C THR A 180 29.33 9.07 13.63
N PHE A 181 29.72 8.37 12.56
CA PHE A 181 29.19 8.57 11.21
C PHE A 181 27.66 8.43 11.19
N CYS A 182 27.12 7.33 11.72
CA CYS A 182 25.67 7.09 11.69
C CYS A 182 24.86 8.14 12.49
N LYS A 183 25.41 8.65 13.60
CA LYS A 183 24.80 9.78 14.33
C LYS A 183 24.81 11.08 13.55
N GLN A 184 25.89 11.36 12.81
CA GLN A 184 25.92 12.52 11.91
C GLN A 184 24.98 12.33 10.72
N LEU A 185 24.85 11.11 10.20
CA LEU A 185 23.98 10.77 9.07
C LEU A 185 22.50 10.96 9.42
N ALA A 186 22.07 10.44 10.58
CA ALA A 186 20.71 10.67 11.08
C ALA A 186 20.41 12.16 11.37
N ALA A 187 21.44 12.96 11.69
CA ALA A 187 21.32 14.41 11.80
C ALA A 187 21.26 15.09 10.43
N ALA A 188 22.10 14.71 9.46
CA ALA A 188 22.09 15.23 8.10
C ALA A 188 20.73 14.97 7.42
N ALA A 189 20.20 13.74 7.52
CA ALA A 189 18.87 13.35 7.05
C ALA A 189 17.71 13.97 7.88
N LYS A 190 18.00 14.80 8.90
CA LYS A 190 17.01 15.67 9.56
C LYS A 190 17.04 17.08 9.01
N GLU A 191 18.21 17.59 8.64
CA GLU A 191 18.39 18.95 8.08
C GLU A 191 18.14 18.98 6.55
N VAL A 192 18.37 17.86 5.85
CA VAL A 192 18.08 17.64 4.43
C VAL A 192 17.35 16.30 4.29
N PRO A 193 15.99 16.27 4.35
CA PRO A 193 15.21 15.03 4.33
C PRO A 193 15.01 14.45 2.93
N GLU A 194 14.93 15.29 1.89
CA GLU A 194 14.71 14.85 0.51
C GLU A 194 16.02 14.30 -0.09
N TRP A 195 15.99 13.07 -0.62
CA TRP A 195 17.18 12.41 -1.14
C TRP A 195 17.76 13.13 -2.35
N GLU A 196 16.91 13.64 -3.23
CA GLU A 196 17.27 14.38 -4.44
C GLU A 196 18.04 15.66 -4.10
N GLU A 197 17.68 16.33 -2.99
CA GLU A 197 18.42 17.49 -2.48
C GLU A 197 19.73 17.08 -1.79
N ALA A 198 19.72 15.98 -1.05
CA ALA A 198 20.93 15.43 -0.42
C ALA A 198 21.98 15.00 -1.46
N VAL A 199 21.57 14.33 -2.53
CA VAL A 199 22.41 13.90 -3.66
C VAL A 199 23.10 15.09 -4.33
N VAL A 200 22.36 16.14 -4.67
CA VAL A 200 22.93 17.36 -5.30
C VAL A 200 24.01 17.98 -4.41
N LYS A 201 23.73 18.11 -3.11
CA LYS A 201 24.69 18.65 -2.13
C LYS A 201 25.89 17.74 -1.92
N LEU A 202 25.67 16.44 -1.73
CA LEU A 202 26.73 15.44 -1.56
C LEU A 202 27.67 15.40 -2.77
N ASN A 203 27.13 15.50 -3.98
CA ASN A 203 27.94 15.52 -5.19
C ASN A 203 28.78 16.80 -5.30
N GLN A 204 28.26 17.97 -4.92
CA GLN A 204 29.05 19.21 -4.83
C GLN A 204 30.13 19.16 -3.73
N ILE A 205 29.80 18.63 -2.54
CA ILE A 205 30.76 18.41 -1.45
C ILE A 205 31.89 17.45 -1.90
N ARG A 206 31.53 16.37 -2.61
CA ARG A 206 32.48 15.36 -3.08
C ARG A 206 33.30 15.83 -4.29
N LEU A 207 32.75 16.70 -5.15
CA LEU A 207 33.49 17.44 -6.18
C LEU A 207 34.56 18.35 -5.54
N SER A 208 34.18 19.13 -4.52
CA SER A 208 35.12 19.95 -3.76
C SER A 208 36.20 19.10 -3.08
N ARG A 209 35.84 17.95 -2.50
CA ARG A 209 36.79 17.00 -1.92
C ARG A 209 37.76 16.42 -2.94
N HIS A 210 37.27 16.03 -4.13
CA HIS A 210 38.09 15.47 -5.21
C HIS A 210 39.08 16.51 -5.78
N ARG A 211 38.72 17.80 -5.77
CA ARG A 211 39.61 18.91 -6.16
C ARG A 211 40.68 19.28 -5.11
N ASP A 212 40.51 18.92 -3.84
CA ASP A 212 41.54 19.14 -2.80
C ASP A 212 42.52 17.96 -2.75
N ILE A 213 43.73 18.17 -3.31
CA ILE A 213 44.83 17.20 -3.39
C ILE A 213 45.21 16.59 -2.01
N ARG A 214 44.85 17.25 -0.90
CA ARG A 214 45.13 16.78 0.48
C ARG A 214 44.05 15.83 1.02
N LYS A 215 42.92 15.65 0.32
CA LYS A 215 41.79 14.80 0.71
C LYS A 215 41.72 13.55 -0.17
N SER A 216 41.00 12.52 0.26
CA SER A 216 40.86 11.30 -0.54
C SER A 216 39.95 11.53 -1.76
N PRO A 217 40.39 11.19 -2.99
CA PRO A 217 39.55 11.29 -4.17
C PRO A 217 38.38 10.30 -4.11
N ILE A 218 37.42 10.48 -5.03
CA ILE A 218 36.45 9.45 -5.38
C ILE A 218 37.21 8.24 -5.98
N LYS A 219 36.62 7.05 -5.90
CA LYS A 219 37.21 5.79 -6.35
C LYS A 219 36.17 4.94 -7.08
N VAL A 220 36.64 4.03 -7.93
CA VAL A 220 35.84 3.04 -8.68
C VAL A 220 34.84 2.29 -7.78
N GLY A 221 33.66 2.01 -8.33
CA GLY A 221 32.75 0.97 -7.85
C GLY A 221 31.74 1.40 -6.78
N LYS A 222 32.18 1.99 -5.65
CA LYS A 222 31.26 2.40 -4.56
C LYS A 222 31.50 3.82 -4.08
N ALA A 223 30.44 4.64 -4.08
CA ALA A 223 30.47 6.03 -3.64
C ALA A 223 30.65 6.16 -2.10
N LYS A 224 31.88 5.99 -1.59
CA LYS A 224 32.14 6.18 -0.16
C LYS A 224 31.96 7.64 0.26
N ILE A 225 30.81 7.90 0.89
CA ILE A 225 30.55 9.07 1.73
C ILE A 225 31.43 8.97 2.99
N THR A 226 31.96 10.09 3.46
CA THR A 226 32.73 10.17 4.72
C THR A 226 32.02 11.00 5.79
N THR A 227 32.49 10.86 7.03
CA THR A 227 32.15 11.68 8.20
C THR A 227 32.16 13.19 7.89
N ASP A 228 33.13 13.64 7.08
CA ASP A 228 33.23 15.04 6.65
C ASP A 228 32.13 15.41 5.65
N ASP A 229 31.81 14.55 4.68
CA ASP A 229 30.74 14.84 3.72
C ASP A 229 29.39 15.01 4.42
N VAL A 230 29.09 14.10 5.36
CA VAL A 230 27.86 14.10 6.16
C VAL A 230 27.79 15.31 7.09
N SER A 231 28.92 15.72 7.67
CA SER A 231 29.02 16.92 8.49
C SER A 231 28.71 18.18 7.67
N ASN A 232 29.26 18.30 6.46
CA ASN A 232 28.95 19.42 5.56
C ASN A 232 27.50 19.39 5.04
N LEU A 233 26.95 18.21 4.70
CA LEU A 233 25.54 18.06 4.28
C LEU A 233 24.57 18.53 5.37
N LYS A 234 24.84 18.20 6.63
CA LYS A 234 24.06 18.65 7.80
C LYS A 234 24.09 20.17 7.98
N GLU A 235 25.20 20.82 7.62
CA GLU A 235 25.37 22.27 7.76
C GLU A 235 24.80 23.05 6.56
N TRP A 236 24.71 22.42 5.38
CA TRP A 236 24.12 23.01 4.17
C TRP A 236 22.59 23.01 4.18
N ARG A 237 22.01 23.91 4.98
CA ARG A 237 20.55 24.10 5.12
C ARG A 237 19.91 24.73 3.88
N GLY A 238 18.89 24.08 3.34
CA GLY A 238 18.12 24.55 2.18
C GLY A 238 18.93 24.63 0.87
N ARG A 239 18.34 25.26 -0.16
CA ARG A 239 18.86 25.30 -1.54
C ARG A 239 19.68 26.56 -1.85
N SER A 240 20.33 27.16 -0.85
CA SER A 240 21.16 28.33 -1.06
C SER A 240 22.45 27.96 -1.81
N SER A 241 22.69 28.63 -2.93
CA SER A 241 24.06 28.81 -3.46
C SER A 241 24.90 29.64 -2.48
N ASN A 242 26.21 29.43 -2.50
CA ASN A 242 27.20 29.98 -1.56
C ASN A 242 27.20 29.34 -0.15
N PHE A 243 27.16 28.01 -0.07
CA PHE A 243 27.51 27.30 1.17
C PHE A 243 29.05 27.24 1.33
N ASP A 244 29.56 27.60 2.51
CA ASP A 244 31.00 27.56 2.83
C ASP A 244 31.32 26.34 3.74
N PRO A 245 31.95 25.28 3.21
CA PRO A 245 32.24 24.06 3.97
C PRO A 245 33.36 24.30 4.98
N ALA A 246 33.10 24.04 6.26
CA ALA A 246 33.85 24.61 7.39
C ALA A 246 35.39 24.41 7.44
N LYS A 247 35.98 23.52 6.61
CA LYS A 247 37.45 23.29 6.47
C LYS A 247 37.87 22.69 5.11
N PRO A 248 39.03 23.09 4.55
CA PRO A 248 39.50 24.46 4.36
C PRO A 248 39.84 24.68 2.87
N ALA A 249 38.82 25.07 2.11
CA ALA A 249 38.96 25.60 0.76
C ALA A 249 38.03 26.81 0.66
N ASN A 250 38.53 27.98 0.25
CA ASN A 250 37.73 29.20 0.09
C ASN A 250 36.87 29.13 -1.18
N GLN A 251 36.04 28.09 -1.28
CA GLN A 251 35.22 27.77 -2.44
C GLN A 251 33.79 27.55 -1.98
N THR A 252 32.99 28.61 -2.14
CA THR A 252 31.54 28.56 -2.02
C THR A 252 30.96 27.49 -2.94
N LEU A 253 30.16 26.60 -2.37
CA LEU A 253 29.45 25.56 -3.11
C LEU A 253 28.08 26.08 -3.56
N ASP A 254 27.76 25.82 -4.83
CA ASP A 254 26.48 26.17 -5.44
C ASP A 254 25.49 25.00 -5.36
N TYR A 255 24.21 25.29 -5.16
CA TYR A 255 23.17 24.26 -5.22
C TYR A 255 22.83 23.97 -6.69
N ARG A 256 23.61 23.09 -7.33
CA ARG A 256 23.47 22.69 -8.74
C ARG A 256 24.02 21.29 -9.00
N PRO A 257 23.61 20.59 -10.07
CA PRO A 257 24.27 19.35 -10.51
C PRO A 257 25.77 19.53 -10.74
N VAL A 258 26.53 18.45 -10.55
CA VAL A 258 27.89 18.31 -11.07
C VAL A 258 27.76 17.91 -12.54
N TRP A 259 28.46 18.61 -13.44
CA TRP A 259 28.39 18.37 -14.87
C TRP A 259 29.56 17.51 -15.38
N HIS A 260 29.38 16.87 -16.53
CA HIS A 260 30.41 16.03 -17.14
C HIS A 260 31.73 16.77 -17.44
N ASP A 261 31.68 18.06 -17.79
CA ASP A 261 32.88 18.89 -18.01
C ASP A 261 33.67 19.18 -16.71
N GLU A 262 33.06 18.97 -15.54
CA GLU A 262 33.72 19.12 -14.25
C GLU A 262 34.41 17.85 -13.74
N MET A 263 33.97 16.67 -14.19
CA MET A 263 34.51 15.35 -13.82
C MET A 263 34.35 14.34 -14.99
N PRO A 264 35.15 14.43 -16.07
CA PRO A 264 34.90 13.66 -17.30
C PRO A 264 35.00 12.13 -17.14
N GLU A 265 35.83 11.67 -16.21
CA GLU A 265 36.09 10.23 -15.94
C GLU A 265 35.09 9.63 -14.92
N HIS A 266 33.96 10.31 -14.68
CA HIS A 266 32.99 9.97 -13.64
C HIS A 266 31.55 9.93 -14.18
N GLY A 267 30.72 9.15 -13.50
CA GLY A 267 29.29 9.01 -13.73
C GLY A 267 28.51 9.00 -12.42
N LEU A 268 27.26 8.54 -12.47
CA LEU A 268 26.33 8.43 -11.34
C LEU A 268 25.98 6.97 -11.06
N ASP A 269 25.98 6.58 -9.79
CA ASP A 269 25.49 5.27 -9.35
C ASP A 269 23.95 5.18 -9.38
N ILE A 270 23.41 4.00 -9.06
CA ILE A 270 21.97 3.68 -9.06
C ILE A 270 21.10 4.54 -8.11
N HIS A 271 21.70 5.37 -7.26
CA HIS A 271 21.00 6.32 -6.39
C HIS A 271 21.40 7.78 -6.64
N GLY A 272 22.20 8.05 -7.68
CA GLY A 272 22.56 9.38 -8.17
C GLY A 272 23.86 9.97 -7.60
N LEU A 273 24.67 9.24 -6.83
CA LEU A 273 25.94 9.77 -6.33
C LEU A 273 27.09 9.59 -7.34
N VAL A 274 27.97 10.59 -7.41
CA VAL A 274 29.12 10.57 -8.33
C VAL A 274 30.07 9.40 -8.02
N VAL A 275 30.44 8.61 -9.02
CA VAL A 275 31.45 7.54 -8.94
C VAL A 275 32.45 7.67 -10.08
N GLU A 276 33.69 7.24 -9.84
CA GLU A 276 34.70 7.07 -10.89
C GLU A 276 34.26 5.91 -11.79
N GLN A 277 34.32 6.09 -13.12
CA GLN A 277 33.86 5.07 -14.06
C GLN A 277 34.78 3.83 -14.03
N GLY A 278 34.16 2.66 -14.17
CA GLY A 278 34.80 1.35 -14.31
C GLY A 278 33.81 0.40 -14.99
N ASP A 279 34.08 -0.90 -14.97
CA ASP A 279 33.31 -1.93 -15.68
C ASP A 279 31.92 -2.26 -15.07
N GLY A 280 31.28 -1.29 -14.39
CA GLY A 280 29.98 -1.42 -13.74
C GLY A 280 28.92 -0.50 -14.33
N ASP A 281 27.65 -0.79 -14.02
CA ASP A 281 26.50 -0.05 -14.55
C ASP A 281 26.39 1.34 -13.90
N VAL A 282 26.86 2.36 -14.63
CA VAL A 282 27.03 3.74 -14.16
C VAL A 282 26.47 4.71 -15.21
N SER A 283 25.49 5.53 -14.82
CA SER A 283 24.89 6.53 -15.70
C SER A 283 25.86 7.69 -15.99
N PRO A 284 25.84 8.31 -17.18
CA PRO A 284 26.68 9.46 -17.49
C PRO A 284 26.29 10.69 -16.66
N LEU A 285 27.27 11.55 -16.35
CA LEU A 285 27.00 12.86 -15.75
C LEU A 285 26.21 13.75 -16.74
N PRO A 286 25.32 14.64 -16.25
CA PRO A 286 24.58 15.55 -17.10
C PRO A 286 25.52 16.50 -17.85
N ALA A 287 25.23 16.73 -19.13
CA ALA A 287 25.85 17.82 -19.88
C ALA A 287 25.51 19.17 -19.24
N ARG A 288 26.44 20.12 -19.34
CA ARG A 288 26.23 21.50 -18.92
C ARG A 288 25.24 22.17 -19.90
N PRO A 289 24.16 22.83 -19.43
CA PRO A 289 23.27 23.55 -20.32
C PRO A 289 24.02 24.67 -21.05
N ASP A 290 23.86 24.74 -22.37
CA ASP A 290 24.35 25.86 -23.17
C ASP A 290 23.67 27.16 -22.72
N VAL A 291 24.38 27.98 -21.93
CA VAL A 291 23.91 29.30 -21.52
C VAL A 291 23.85 30.17 -22.78
N PRO A 292 22.68 30.68 -23.19
CA PRO A 292 22.59 31.51 -24.39
C PRO A 292 23.48 32.75 -24.24
N HIS A 293 24.52 32.84 -25.07
CA HIS A 293 25.41 34.00 -25.08
C HIS A 293 24.67 35.22 -25.66
N THR A 294 23.94 35.94 -24.82
CA THR A 294 23.33 37.23 -25.15
C THR A 294 24.44 38.23 -25.49
N ARG A 295 24.72 38.38 -26.79
CA ARG A 295 25.81 39.24 -27.28
C ARG A 295 25.40 40.02 -28.53
N ASP A 296 24.30 40.75 -28.42
CA ASP A 296 23.91 41.78 -29.38
C ASP A 296 24.89 42.96 -29.32
N ALA A 297 25.92 42.90 -30.17
CA ALA A 297 26.73 44.04 -30.59
C ALA A 297 27.17 43.79 -32.05
N PRO A 298 27.09 44.78 -32.94
CA PRO A 298 26.98 44.52 -34.38
C PRO A 298 28.28 44.09 -35.07
N GLU A 299 28.08 43.52 -36.26
CA GLU A 299 29.09 42.95 -37.15
C GLU A 299 30.19 43.95 -37.57
N HIS A 300 31.41 43.45 -37.74
CA HIS A 300 32.23 43.86 -38.87
C HIS A 300 32.97 42.66 -39.48
N SER A 301 32.91 42.58 -40.80
CA SER A 301 33.32 41.45 -41.65
C SER A 301 34.83 41.34 -41.85
N ALA A 302 35.37 40.11 -41.77
CA ALA A 302 36.54 39.69 -42.56
C ALA A 302 36.62 38.17 -42.76
N THR A 303 36.29 37.74 -43.98
CA THR A 303 36.67 36.49 -44.66
C THR A 303 38.09 35.96 -44.37
N THR A 304 38.28 34.63 -44.27
CA THR A 304 38.95 33.75 -45.29
C THR A 304 39.50 32.42 -44.67
N THR A 305 39.25 31.27 -45.33
CA THR A 305 39.96 29.95 -45.27
C THR A 305 40.32 29.26 -43.93
N GLY A 306 39.96 27.97 -43.81
CA GLY A 306 40.78 26.94 -43.13
C GLY A 306 41.73 26.23 -44.12
N PRO A 307 42.24 25.00 -43.86
CA PRO A 307 41.93 24.09 -42.75
C PRO A 307 43.19 23.43 -42.11
N SER A 308 42.97 22.29 -41.44
CA SER A 308 43.94 21.22 -41.09
C SER A 308 44.62 21.26 -39.72
N ALA A 309 44.81 20.06 -39.18
CA ALA A 309 45.30 19.77 -37.83
C ALA A 309 46.83 19.59 -37.76
N ALA A 310 47.39 19.72 -36.55
CA ALA A 310 48.48 18.86 -36.08
C ALA A 310 48.59 18.82 -34.54
N LYS A 311 49.01 17.67 -34.00
CA LYS A 311 49.41 17.49 -32.59
C LYS A 311 50.74 18.19 -32.32
N ARG A 312 50.97 18.69 -31.09
CA ARG A 312 52.28 18.54 -30.41
C ARG A 312 52.21 18.67 -28.88
N ARG A 313 53.10 17.93 -28.22
CA ARG A 313 53.41 17.97 -26.77
C ARG A 313 54.55 18.99 -26.51
N LEU A 314 54.88 19.12 -25.22
CA LEU A 314 56.02 19.79 -24.55
C LEU A 314 55.73 21.19 -24.00
N SER A 315 56.27 21.65 -22.85
CA SER A 315 56.60 21.03 -21.54
C SER A 315 57.46 21.99 -20.70
N TYR A 316 57.49 21.77 -19.38
CA TYR A 316 58.56 22.14 -18.42
C TYR A 316 58.66 23.57 -17.82
N GLN A 317 59.06 23.55 -16.54
CA GLN A 317 59.59 24.59 -15.62
C GLN A 317 58.77 25.88 -15.44
N ILE A 318 58.37 26.27 -14.21
CA ILE A 318 59.12 26.50 -12.94
C ILE A 318 60.07 27.69 -13.05
N GLU A 319 59.73 28.80 -12.40
CA GLU A 319 60.48 29.27 -11.22
C GLU A 319 59.60 30.19 -10.34
N ASP A 320 60.06 30.47 -9.12
CA ASP A 320 59.37 31.16 -8.03
C ASP A 320 60.15 32.42 -7.65
N ASP A 321 59.49 33.54 -7.35
CA ASP A 321 60.11 34.61 -6.55
C ASP A 321 59.08 35.50 -5.84
N THR A 322 59.57 36.28 -4.88
CA THR A 322 58.88 36.54 -3.61
C THR A 322 58.76 38.02 -3.24
N GLN A 323 57.98 38.28 -2.18
CA GLN A 323 57.93 39.50 -1.36
C GLN A 323 57.22 40.74 -1.94
N ASP A 324 56.17 41.17 -1.23
CA ASP A 324 56.33 42.31 -0.33
C ASP A 324 55.62 42.03 1.03
N GLN A 325 55.87 42.85 2.05
CA GLN A 325 55.63 42.53 3.46
C GLN A 325 54.97 43.68 4.26
N ARG A 326 54.32 43.30 5.38
CA ARG A 326 54.06 44.12 6.59
C ARG A 326 53.16 45.38 6.46
N ARG A 327 51.92 45.25 6.97
CA ARG A 327 51.29 46.11 8.02
C ARG A 327 49.79 45.76 8.13
N LYS A 328 49.18 45.48 9.30
CA LYS A 328 49.57 45.52 10.74
C LYS A 328 49.00 44.30 11.48
N LYS A 329 49.44 44.02 12.72
CA LYS A 329 48.86 43.04 13.66
C LYS A 329 48.93 43.57 15.10
N GLN A 330 48.11 43.00 16.01
CA GLN A 330 47.98 43.34 17.46
C GLN A 330 47.30 44.70 17.70
N VAL A 331 46.59 44.97 18.81
CA VAL A 331 46.57 44.49 20.22
C VAL A 331 45.09 44.48 20.72
N SER A 332 44.56 43.61 21.61
CA SER A 332 44.92 42.28 22.15
C SER A 332 43.69 41.65 22.88
N ASP A 333 43.88 40.55 23.63
CA ASP A 333 42.87 39.80 24.39
C ASP A 333 42.33 40.47 25.67
N GLN A 334 41.12 40.04 26.13
CA GLN A 334 40.95 39.35 27.43
C GLN A 334 39.57 38.67 27.59
N ARG A 335 39.50 37.65 28.48
CA ARG A 335 38.28 36.99 29.02
C ARG A 335 37.78 37.82 30.24
N ALA A 336 36.54 37.77 30.77
CA ALA A 336 35.84 36.65 31.44
C ALA A 336 34.59 37.23 32.18
N ASP A 337 33.61 36.50 32.75
CA ASP A 337 32.88 35.26 32.40
C ASP A 337 31.68 35.08 33.38
N VAL A 338 30.76 34.12 33.14
CA VAL A 338 29.72 33.54 34.05
C VAL A 338 28.82 34.47 34.91
N SER A 339 27.48 34.45 34.69
CA SER A 339 26.43 34.21 35.73
C SER A 339 24.99 34.26 35.18
N ALA A 340 24.03 33.69 35.93
CA ALA A 340 22.66 33.36 35.49
C ALA A 340 21.56 34.10 36.34
N PRO A 341 20.23 33.87 36.17
CA PRO A 341 19.23 34.94 36.28
C PRO A 341 18.41 35.00 37.60
N GLU A 342 17.77 36.15 37.82
CA GLU A 342 16.75 36.36 38.87
C GLU A 342 15.31 36.12 38.41
N ARG A 343 14.40 36.02 39.39
CA ARG A 343 13.04 35.47 39.29
C ARG A 343 12.03 36.42 39.94
N VAL A 344 11.09 36.97 39.17
CA VAL A 344 10.00 37.82 39.67
C VAL A 344 8.64 37.16 39.43
N THR A 345 7.65 37.47 40.28
CA THR A 345 6.36 36.76 40.42
C THR A 345 5.19 37.76 40.50
N ARG A 346 3.93 37.29 40.39
CA ARG A 346 2.62 38.02 40.50
C ARG A 346 2.12 38.61 39.15
N GLN A 347 0.81 38.81 38.90
CA GLN A 347 -0.42 38.50 39.66
C GLN A 347 -1.64 38.40 38.71
N SER A 348 -2.70 37.68 39.11
CA SER A 348 -4.06 37.78 38.49
C SER A 348 -4.91 38.85 39.19
N PRO A 349 -5.99 39.40 38.56
CA PRO A 349 -7.34 39.04 39.05
C PRO A 349 -8.57 39.16 38.07
N ARG A 350 -9.65 38.42 38.41
CA ARG A 350 -11.11 38.77 38.32
C ARG A 350 -11.90 38.88 36.98
N THR A 351 -12.71 37.83 36.73
CA THR A 351 -14.21 37.79 36.61
C THR A 351 -15.06 38.86 35.86
N VAL A 352 -15.82 38.39 34.83
CA VAL A 352 -17.32 38.36 34.69
C VAL A 352 -18.08 39.72 34.69
N PRO A 353 -18.96 40.03 33.68
CA PRO A 353 -20.28 39.37 33.58
C PRO A 353 -20.95 39.12 32.21
N SER A 354 -21.97 38.26 32.28
CA SER A 354 -22.96 37.81 31.28
C SER A 354 -23.83 38.91 30.62
N ARG A 355 -24.36 38.63 29.41
CA ARG A 355 -25.64 39.20 28.93
C ARG A 355 -26.33 38.36 27.83
N SER A 356 -27.65 38.25 27.90
CA SER A 356 -28.62 37.73 26.90
C SER A 356 -30.05 38.03 27.41
N PRO A 357 -31.14 37.97 26.61
CA PRO A 357 -31.29 38.20 25.16
C PRO A 357 -32.02 39.57 24.93
N PRO A 358 -32.81 39.80 23.85
CA PRO A 358 -34.19 39.27 23.75
C PRO A 358 -34.59 38.76 22.35
N SER A 359 -35.87 38.37 22.19
CA SER A 359 -36.50 37.77 21.02
C SER A 359 -37.51 38.73 20.32
N SER A 360 -38.31 38.20 19.36
CA SER A 360 -39.38 38.84 18.54
C SER A 360 -38.90 39.75 17.38
N SER A 361 -39.60 39.83 16.23
CA SER A 361 -40.59 38.91 15.61
C SER A 361 -40.75 39.25 14.10
N ASP A 362 -41.56 38.45 13.40
CA ASP A 362 -42.30 38.75 12.15
C ASP A 362 -41.55 39.31 10.92
N SER A 363 -41.55 38.56 9.81
CA SER A 363 -42.27 38.95 8.56
C SER A 363 -42.09 37.93 7.43
N ASP A 364 -43.22 37.48 6.87
CA ASP A 364 -43.35 36.92 5.52
C ASP A 364 -43.00 38.01 4.46
N PRO A 365 -42.59 37.68 3.21
CA PRO A 365 -43.61 37.28 2.25
C PRO A 365 -43.20 36.28 1.15
N SER A 366 -44.18 35.52 0.69
CA SER A 366 -44.21 34.89 -0.64
C SER A 366 -44.35 35.91 -1.78
N PRO A 367 -43.97 35.54 -3.02
CA PRO A 367 -44.70 35.99 -4.21
C PRO A 367 -45.25 34.81 -5.03
N SER A 368 -46.41 35.01 -5.67
CA SER A 368 -47.08 34.01 -6.49
C SER A 368 -47.11 34.41 -7.97
N VAL A 369 -47.05 33.40 -8.85
CA VAL A 369 -47.71 33.29 -10.18
C VAL A 369 -47.78 34.55 -11.07
N LEU A 370 -47.18 34.46 -12.27
CA LEU A 370 -47.71 35.10 -13.48
C LEU A 370 -47.60 34.16 -14.69
N ARG A 371 -48.41 34.42 -15.74
CA ARG A 371 -48.69 33.47 -16.84
C ARG A 371 -49.03 34.22 -18.14
N GLY A 372 -48.61 33.68 -19.30
CA GLY A 372 -48.78 34.29 -20.64
C GLY A 372 -47.52 35.05 -21.09
N HIS A 373 -47.23 35.27 -22.37
CA HIS A 373 -47.96 35.01 -23.63
C HIS A 373 -46.94 34.51 -24.71
N GLN A 374 -47.33 33.58 -25.62
CA GLN A 374 -47.71 33.81 -27.02
C GLN A 374 -46.56 34.37 -27.91
N GLU A 375 -45.90 33.51 -28.70
CA GLU A 375 -46.07 33.33 -30.17
C GLU A 375 -45.78 34.57 -31.04
N ASP A 376 -44.66 34.53 -31.78
CA ASP A 376 -44.50 35.00 -33.17
C ASP A 376 -43.08 34.60 -33.67
N GLY A 377 -42.78 34.42 -34.97
CA GLY A 377 -43.68 34.51 -36.13
C GLY A 377 -43.03 34.75 -37.50
N HIS A 378 -41.71 34.57 -37.70
CA HIS A 378 -41.01 35.05 -38.93
C HIS A 378 -40.01 34.10 -39.61
N ALA A 379 -40.09 34.07 -40.95
CA ALA A 379 -39.16 33.53 -41.95
C ALA A 379 -39.59 34.03 -43.35
N PRO A 380 -38.83 33.86 -44.45
CA PRO A 380 -37.38 33.67 -44.63
C PRO A 380 -36.76 34.86 -45.42
N PRO A 381 -35.63 34.74 -46.17
CA PRO A 381 -35.74 34.24 -47.56
C PRO A 381 -34.52 33.50 -48.19
N ALA A 382 -34.85 32.67 -49.20
CA ALA A 382 -34.12 32.42 -50.47
C ALA A 382 -32.64 31.93 -50.52
N ARG A 383 -32.49 30.61 -50.76
CA ARG A 383 -31.71 29.95 -51.85
C ARG A 383 -30.39 30.54 -52.38
N SER A 384 -29.39 29.66 -52.47
CA SER A 384 -28.61 29.47 -53.72
C SER A 384 -28.44 27.96 -54.02
N ASN A 385 -28.14 27.60 -55.28
CA ASN A 385 -28.00 26.20 -55.73
C ASN A 385 -26.59 25.97 -56.29
N HIS A 386 -25.90 24.88 -55.93
CA HIS A 386 -24.82 24.28 -56.74
C HIS A 386 -24.74 22.75 -56.52
N PRO A 387 -24.20 21.98 -57.48
CA PRO A 387 -24.46 20.54 -57.58
C PRO A 387 -23.52 19.62 -56.79
N THR A 388 -24.04 18.45 -56.44
CA THR A 388 -23.35 17.36 -55.71
C THR A 388 -22.51 16.47 -56.66
N PRO A 389 -21.27 16.07 -56.30
CA PRO A 389 -20.55 14.97 -56.96
C PRO A 389 -21.14 13.60 -56.57
N ALA A 390 -21.09 12.60 -57.46
CA ALA A 390 -21.59 11.26 -57.18
C ALA A 390 -20.69 10.48 -56.19
N PRO A 391 -21.26 9.59 -55.35
CA PRO A 391 -20.48 8.72 -54.47
C PRO A 391 -19.86 7.54 -55.24
N PRO A 392 -18.71 6.99 -54.79
CA PRO A 392 -18.14 5.76 -55.33
C PRO A 392 -18.98 4.52 -54.97
N GLU A 393 -18.72 3.43 -55.67
CA GLU A 393 -19.59 2.24 -55.73
C GLU A 393 -19.61 1.41 -54.45
N ARG A 394 -20.75 0.73 -54.21
CA ARG A 394 -20.90 -0.24 -53.11
C ARG A 394 -20.15 -1.54 -53.42
N ILE A 395 -19.20 -1.90 -52.56
CA ILE A 395 -18.82 -3.31 -52.37
C ILE A 395 -19.89 -3.95 -51.48
N ASN A 396 -20.41 -5.10 -51.89
CA ASN A 396 -21.48 -5.80 -51.18
C ASN A 396 -20.95 -6.54 -49.95
N SER A 397 -21.19 -6.00 -48.75
CA SER A 397 -21.21 -6.77 -47.51
C SER A 397 -22.54 -7.54 -47.39
N PRO A 398 -22.55 -8.77 -46.84
CA PRO A 398 -23.79 -9.49 -46.56
C PRO A 398 -24.64 -8.76 -45.50
N PRO A 399 -25.97 -8.97 -45.48
CA PRO A 399 -26.84 -8.30 -44.51
C PRO A 399 -26.54 -8.79 -43.10
N VAL A 400 -26.01 -7.90 -42.26
CA VAL A 400 -26.04 -8.08 -40.80
C VAL A 400 -27.52 -8.01 -40.38
N SER A 401 -27.99 -9.06 -39.70
CA SER A 401 -29.35 -9.06 -39.14
C SER A 401 -29.38 -8.09 -37.96
N ASP A 402 -29.82 -6.86 -38.21
CA ASP A 402 -29.91 -5.78 -37.21
C ASP A 402 -31.15 -6.01 -36.29
N SER A 403 -31.11 -7.15 -35.62
CA SER A 403 -32.15 -7.71 -34.76
C SER A 403 -31.56 -8.05 -33.40
N GLN A 404 -30.72 -7.15 -32.86
CA GLN A 404 -30.38 -7.20 -31.44
C GLN A 404 -31.66 -6.92 -30.64
N GLN A 405 -32.20 -7.95 -30.01
CA GLN A 405 -33.13 -7.75 -28.90
C GLN A 405 -32.45 -6.87 -27.85
N PRO A 406 -33.19 -5.99 -27.15
CA PRO A 406 -32.62 -5.28 -26.00
C PRO A 406 -32.12 -6.34 -25.00
N ALA A 407 -30.87 -6.19 -24.53
CA ALA A 407 -30.34 -7.09 -23.52
C ALA A 407 -31.21 -7.00 -22.26
N ASP A 408 -31.84 -8.13 -21.89
CA ASP A 408 -32.82 -8.17 -20.81
C ASP A 408 -32.20 -7.74 -19.47
N ALA A 409 -32.94 -6.95 -18.70
CA ALA A 409 -32.50 -6.55 -17.37
C ALA A 409 -32.43 -7.77 -16.43
N PRO A 410 -31.46 -7.84 -15.50
CA PRO A 410 -31.33 -8.97 -14.58
C PRO A 410 -32.59 -9.19 -13.75
N VAL A 411 -33.33 -10.27 -14.06
CA VAL A 411 -34.63 -10.59 -13.45
C VAL A 411 -34.49 -11.03 -11.99
N ASP A 412 -35.21 -10.39 -11.06
CA ASP A 412 -35.32 -10.83 -9.67
C ASP A 412 -36.19 -12.10 -9.55
N CYS A 413 -35.61 -13.28 -9.82
CA CYS A 413 -36.27 -14.55 -9.57
C CYS A 413 -36.39 -14.82 -8.05
N THR A 414 -37.44 -14.25 -7.47
CA THR A 414 -37.77 -14.32 -6.04
C THR A 414 -37.82 -15.76 -5.51
N ILE A 415 -38.24 -16.74 -6.32
CA ILE A 415 -38.33 -18.15 -5.91
C ILE A 415 -36.93 -18.76 -5.71
N GLN A 416 -36.02 -18.57 -6.67
CA GLN A 416 -34.62 -19.02 -6.56
C GLN A 416 -33.91 -18.35 -5.39
N ARG A 417 -34.09 -17.04 -5.22
CA ARG A 417 -33.50 -16.27 -4.10
C ARG A 417 -33.98 -16.73 -2.73
N ASN A 418 -35.28 -16.98 -2.57
CA ASN A 418 -35.84 -17.50 -1.31
C ASN A 418 -35.32 -18.92 -1.00
N SER A 419 -35.16 -19.78 -2.02
CA SER A 419 -34.58 -21.12 -1.87
C SER A 419 -33.11 -21.07 -1.44
N PHE A 420 -32.29 -20.22 -2.07
CA PHE A 420 -30.89 -20.02 -1.73
C PHE A 420 -30.73 -19.52 -0.29
N LEU A 421 -31.47 -18.47 0.09
CA LEU A 421 -31.42 -17.91 1.44
C LEU A 421 -31.91 -18.92 2.50
N GLY A 422 -32.93 -19.72 2.19
CA GLY A 422 -33.42 -20.81 3.06
C GLY A 422 -32.37 -21.90 3.31
N GLN A 423 -31.64 -22.32 2.29
CA GLN A 423 -30.54 -23.29 2.43
C GLN A 423 -29.38 -22.75 3.30
N VAL A 424 -29.09 -21.45 3.19
CA VAL A 424 -28.08 -20.78 4.02
C VAL A 424 -28.52 -20.67 5.47
N HIS A 425 -29.79 -20.31 5.73
CA HIS A 425 -30.35 -20.33 7.08
C HIS A 425 -30.29 -21.72 7.71
N GLN A 426 -30.78 -22.75 7.01
CA GLN A 426 -30.77 -24.14 7.51
C GLN A 426 -29.35 -24.62 7.85
N HIS A 427 -28.34 -24.24 7.05
CA HIS A 427 -26.94 -24.55 7.33
C HIS A 427 -26.43 -23.82 8.59
N LEU A 428 -26.67 -22.51 8.72
CA LEU A 428 -26.28 -21.73 9.89
C LEU A 428 -27.01 -22.17 11.17
N ASP A 429 -28.30 -22.49 11.09
CA ASP A 429 -29.07 -23.07 12.20
C ASP A 429 -28.43 -24.38 12.69
N SER A 430 -27.98 -25.25 11.77
CA SER A 430 -27.34 -26.51 12.15
C SER A 430 -26.01 -26.31 12.91
N ILE A 431 -25.25 -25.28 12.57
CA ILE A 431 -24.01 -24.89 13.28
C ILE A 431 -24.35 -24.26 14.64
N CYS A 432 -25.23 -23.26 14.65
CA CYS A 432 -25.58 -22.46 15.83
C CYS A 432 -26.48 -23.19 16.86
N SER A 433 -27.05 -24.35 16.51
CA SER A 433 -27.80 -25.21 17.44
C SER A 433 -26.94 -25.88 18.52
N SER A 434 -25.61 -25.84 18.39
CA SER A 434 -24.69 -26.37 19.41
C SER A 434 -24.77 -25.58 20.73
N PRO A 435 -24.57 -26.23 21.90
CA PRO A 435 -24.68 -25.56 23.20
C PRO A 435 -23.68 -24.41 23.32
N ARG A 436 -24.18 -23.23 23.74
CA ARG A 436 -23.44 -21.94 23.78
C ARG A 436 -22.12 -22.04 24.55
N ARG A 437 -21.03 -22.23 23.79
CA ARG A 437 -19.65 -22.02 24.24
C ARG A 437 -19.15 -20.68 23.67
N PRO A 438 -18.17 -20.02 24.29
CA PRO A 438 -17.49 -18.89 23.67
C PRO A 438 -16.90 -19.32 22.30
N PRO A 439 -16.92 -18.45 21.27
CA PRO A 439 -16.35 -18.78 19.97
C PRO A 439 -14.86 -19.10 20.12
N SER A 440 -14.46 -20.22 19.55
CA SER A 440 -13.11 -20.77 19.62
C SER A 440 -12.41 -20.75 18.26
N THR A 441 -13.17 -20.95 17.19
CA THR A 441 -12.75 -20.92 15.79
C THR A 441 -13.31 -19.73 15.03
N TRP A 442 -12.70 -19.38 13.89
CA TRP A 442 -13.25 -18.39 12.97
C TRP A 442 -14.64 -18.79 12.47
N ARG A 443 -14.92 -20.09 12.31
CA ARG A 443 -16.26 -20.62 12.01
C ARG A 443 -17.27 -20.22 13.07
N ASP A 444 -16.97 -20.44 14.36
CA ASP A 444 -17.90 -20.20 15.47
C ASP A 444 -18.34 -18.73 15.49
N MET A 445 -17.36 -17.82 15.34
CA MET A 445 -17.58 -16.38 15.35
C MET A 445 -18.35 -15.92 14.12
N THR A 446 -17.88 -16.26 12.91
CA THR A 446 -18.51 -15.80 11.66
C THR A 446 -19.91 -16.39 11.49
N SER A 447 -20.13 -17.67 11.80
CA SER A 447 -21.45 -18.30 11.64
C SER A 447 -22.50 -17.67 12.57
N SER A 448 -22.14 -17.42 13.84
CA SER A 448 -23.02 -16.77 14.81
C SER A 448 -23.39 -15.34 14.41
N GLN A 449 -22.42 -14.59 13.89
CA GLN A 449 -22.61 -13.23 13.38
C GLN A 449 -23.49 -13.21 12.12
N MET A 450 -23.21 -14.10 11.16
CA MET A 450 -23.97 -14.23 9.91
C MET A 450 -25.41 -14.68 10.17
N HIS A 451 -25.64 -15.58 11.13
CA HIS A 451 -26.98 -15.99 11.56
C HIS A 451 -27.81 -14.79 12.03
N HIS A 452 -27.26 -13.93 12.89
CA HIS A 452 -27.95 -12.71 13.35
C HIS A 452 -28.20 -11.70 12.22
N LEU A 453 -27.19 -11.47 11.36
CA LEU A 453 -27.27 -10.54 10.24
C LEU A 453 -28.34 -10.95 9.21
N LEU A 454 -28.42 -12.25 8.90
CA LEU A 454 -29.38 -12.80 7.94
C LEU A 454 -30.79 -12.89 8.53
N THR A 455 -30.94 -13.15 9.83
CA THR A 455 -32.26 -13.19 10.51
C THR A 455 -33.06 -11.88 10.38
N HIS A 456 -32.38 -10.75 10.16
CA HIS A 456 -33.00 -9.42 10.02
C HIS A 456 -32.97 -8.87 8.59
N ILE A 457 -32.44 -9.62 7.62
CA ILE A 457 -32.12 -9.12 6.29
C ILE A 457 -33.37 -8.90 5.42
N ARG A 458 -33.32 -7.88 4.56
CA ARG A 458 -34.45 -7.48 3.70
C ARG A 458 -34.03 -7.38 2.24
N LYS A 459 -34.99 -7.54 1.33
CA LYS A 459 -34.77 -7.13 -0.07
C LYS A 459 -34.59 -5.60 -0.13
N PRO A 460 -33.71 -5.08 -1.00
CA PRO A 460 -33.68 -3.65 -1.29
C PRO A 460 -34.96 -3.20 -1.96
N ASN A 461 -35.36 -1.96 -1.73
CA ASN A 461 -36.25 -1.27 -2.65
C ASN A 461 -35.53 -1.08 -4.00
N THR A 462 -36.19 -1.47 -5.10
CA THR A 462 -35.69 -1.33 -6.48
C THR A 462 -36.55 -0.40 -7.32
N ASP A 463 -37.58 0.21 -6.71
CA ASP A 463 -38.64 0.95 -7.38
C ASP A 463 -38.79 2.35 -6.76
N THR A 464 -38.70 3.38 -7.61
CA THR A 464 -38.85 4.79 -7.22
C THR A 464 -40.24 5.14 -6.68
N GLU A 465 -41.29 4.42 -7.05
CA GLU A 465 -42.65 4.65 -6.51
C GLU A 465 -42.77 4.20 -5.05
N ASN A 466 -41.95 3.24 -4.62
CA ASN A 466 -41.92 2.69 -3.27
C ASN A 466 -40.94 3.44 -2.32
N GLY A 467 -40.30 4.51 -2.80
CA GLY A 467 -39.38 5.36 -2.03
C GLY A 467 -37.97 5.42 -2.63
N PRO A 468 -36.95 5.81 -1.85
CA PRO A 468 -35.55 5.79 -2.30
C PRO A 468 -35.14 4.40 -2.80
N VAL A 469 -34.51 4.33 -3.96
CA VAL A 469 -33.94 3.09 -4.50
C VAL A 469 -32.72 2.70 -3.67
N GLU A 470 -32.62 1.42 -3.29
CA GLU A 470 -31.55 0.86 -2.46
C GLU A 470 -30.61 -0.07 -3.24
N ALA A 471 -30.99 -0.48 -4.46
CA ALA A 471 -30.14 -1.08 -5.48
C ALA A 471 -30.79 -0.96 -6.88
N TYR A 472 -29.98 -0.79 -7.92
CA TYR A 472 -30.44 -0.83 -9.32
C TYR A 472 -30.24 -2.22 -9.92
N PHE A 473 -31.21 -2.73 -10.68
CA PHE A 473 -31.11 -3.92 -11.52
C PHE A 473 -31.43 -3.52 -12.96
N VAL A 474 -30.40 -3.25 -13.77
CA VAL A 474 -30.56 -2.54 -15.05
C VAL A 474 -29.63 -3.09 -16.15
N PRO A 475 -29.96 -2.92 -17.44
CA PRO A 475 -29.06 -3.28 -18.53
C PRO A 475 -27.75 -2.47 -18.51
N SER A 476 -26.67 -3.04 -19.04
CA SER A 476 -25.32 -2.43 -19.11
C SER A 476 -25.31 -0.98 -19.59
N LYS A 477 -26.07 -0.68 -20.66
CA LYS A 477 -26.19 0.67 -21.24
C LYS A 477 -26.77 1.71 -20.26
N GLU A 478 -27.64 1.29 -19.36
CA GLU A 478 -28.25 2.14 -18.34
C GLU A 478 -27.37 2.25 -17.08
N ALA A 479 -26.78 1.14 -16.63
CA ALA A 479 -25.74 1.18 -15.59
C ALA A 479 -24.60 2.14 -15.95
N ARG A 480 -24.13 2.06 -17.20
CA ARG A 480 -23.14 3.00 -17.74
C ARG A 480 -23.64 4.43 -17.73
N LYS A 481 -24.88 4.69 -18.16
CA LYS A 481 -25.46 6.04 -18.14
C LYS A 481 -25.47 6.62 -16.73
N LEU A 482 -25.92 5.85 -15.73
CA LEU A 482 -25.93 6.27 -14.31
C LEU A 482 -24.51 6.67 -13.86
N LEU A 483 -23.52 5.82 -14.13
CA LEU A 483 -22.12 6.07 -13.74
C LEU A 483 -21.43 7.17 -14.56
N ASP A 484 -21.74 7.35 -15.84
CA ASP A 484 -21.21 8.45 -16.66
C ASP A 484 -21.87 9.80 -16.28
N THR A 485 -23.07 9.80 -15.66
CA THR A 485 -23.73 11.04 -15.16
C THR A 485 -23.29 11.51 -13.77
N GLY A 486 -22.65 10.67 -12.94
CA GLY A 486 -22.21 11.06 -11.61
C GLY A 486 -21.80 9.92 -10.70
N SER A 487 -21.66 10.19 -9.39
CA SER A 487 -21.37 9.14 -8.42
C SER A 487 -22.66 8.50 -7.90
N VAL A 488 -22.82 7.20 -8.14
CA VAL A 488 -24.01 6.46 -7.72
C VAL A 488 -23.83 6.00 -6.28
N THR A 489 -24.83 6.23 -5.44
CA THR A 489 -24.72 6.05 -3.98
C THR A 489 -25.05 4.64 -3.49
N VAL A 490 -25.68 3.82 -4.35
CA VAL A 490 -26.23 2.48 -4.07
C VAL A 490 -25.63 1.43 -5.03
N PRO A 491 -25.76 0.11 -4.78
CA PRO A 491 -25.25 -0.90 -5.69
C PRO A 491 -25.98 -0.92 -7.03
N ILE A 492 -25.26 -1.31 -8.10
CA ILE A 492 -25.82 -1.55 -9.44
C ILE A 492 -25.56 -3.00 -9.81
N VAL A 493 -26.59 -3.71 -10.27
CA VAL A 493 -26.49 -5.08 -10.80
C VAL A 493 -26.82 -5.09 -12.28
N VAL A 494 -25.96 -5.76 -13.06
CA VAL A 494 -25.99 -5.88 -14.52
C VAL A 494 -25.85 -7.36 -14.90
N LEU A 495 -26.45 -7.76 -16.02
CA LEU A 495 -26.29 -9.10 -16.62
C LEU A 495 -25.38 -9.04 -17.86
N ASP A 496 -24.53 -10.06 -18.02
CA ASP A 496 -23.79 -10.40 -19.25
C ASP A 496 -22.97 -9.26 -19.88
N ASP A 497 -22.16 -8.60 -19.05
CA ASP A 497 -21.38 -7.42 -19.47
C ASP A 497 -19.87 -7.54 -19.30
N GLN A 498 -19.38 -8.70 -18.81
CA GLN A 498 -17.96 -9.04 -18.85
C GLN A 498 -17.60 -9.65 -20.21
N PRO A 499 -16.50 -9.27 -20.87
CA PRO A 499 -16.15 -9.76 -22.21
C PRO A 499 -15.36 -11.10 -22.21
N PHE A 500 -15.30 -11.82 -21.09
CA PHE A 500 -14.69 -13.14 -20.99
C PHE A 500 -15.77 -14.21 -20.99
N GLU A 501 -15.66 -15.20 -21.87
CA GLU A 501 -16.62 -16.29 -22.03
C GLU A 501 -15.96 -17.63 -21.72
N TRP A 502 -16.63 -18.45 -20.89
CA TRP A 502 -16.21 -19.83 -20.64
C TRP A 502 -16.69 -20.75 -21.76
N CYS A 503 -15.96 -21.84 -22.00
CA CYS A 503 -16.45 -22.90 -22.88
C CYS A 503 -17.68 -23.57 -22.24
N GLY A 504 -18.72 -23.87 -23.02
CA GLY A 504 -19.94 -24.51 -22.52
C GLY A 504 -19.80 -25.99 -22.12
N SER A 505 -18.58 -26.53 -22.07
CA SER A 505 -18.30 -27.96 -21.91
C SER A 505 -18.19 -28.47 -20.47
N SER A 506 -17.90 -27.58 -19.52
CA SER A 506 -17.38 -27.92 -18.18
C SER A 506 -17.60 -26.77 -17.20
N GLN A 507 -17.44 -26.97 -15.90
CA GLN A 507 -17.58 -25.90 -14.92
C GLN A 507 -16.43 -24.88 -15.01
N PRO A 508 -16.66 -23.59 -14.72
CA PRO A 508 -15.62 -22.56 -14.74
C PRO A 508 -14.37 -22.90 -13.92
N ILE A 509 -14.53 -23.53 -12.75
CA ILE A 509 -13.40 -23.95 -11.90
C ILE A 509 -12.63 -25.13 -12.52
N GLU A 510 -13.30 -26.02 -13.26
CA GLU A 510 -12.64 -27.12 -13.98
C GLU A 510 -11.79 -26.56 -15.12
N GLN A 511 -12.37 -25.66 -15.92
CA GLN A 511 -11.68 -24.96 -17.01
C GLN A 511 -10.48 -24.17 -16.51
N LEU A 512 -10.62 -23.43 -15.40
CA LEU A 512 -9.56 -22.64 -14.77
C LEU A 512 -8.29 -23.44 -14.46
N PHE A 513 -8.43 -24.72 -14.10
CA PHE A 513 -7.32 -25.62 -13.79
C PHE A 513 -6.93 -26.57 -14.93
N SER A 514 -7.74 -26.69 -15.99
CA SER A 514 -7.54 -27.68 -17.08
C SER A 514 -7.13 -27.05 -18.40
N ASP A 515 -7.61 -25.84 -18.70
CA ASP A 515 -7.49 -25.22 -20.02
C ASP A 515 -6.24 -24.31 -20.13
N GLY A 516 -5.33 -24.41 -19.17
CA GLY A 516 -4.03 -23.72 -19.17
C GLY A 516 -4.02 -22.32 -18.57
N TRP A 517 -5.15 -21.79 -18.09
CA TRP A 517 -5.23 -20.47 -17.43
C TRP A 517 -4.28 -20.34 -16.22
N ILE A 518 -4.10 -21.43 -15.45
CA ILE A 518 -3.11 -21.51 -14.37
C ILE A 518 -1.91 -22.35 -14.84
N VAL A 519 -0.87 -21.68 -15.33
CA VAL A 519 0.36 -22.32 -15.85
C VAL A 519 1.22 -22.94 -14.74
N ASP A 520 1.43 -22.22 -13.65
CA ASP A 520 2.22 -22.68 -12.49
C ASP A 520 1.30 -23.01 -11.31
N LEU A 521 1.18 -24.30 -11.01
CA LEU A 521 0.38 -24.84 -9.91
C LEU A 521 1.13 -24.87 -8.56
N ASP A 522 2.45 -24.67 -8.54
CA ASP A 522 3.24 -24.65 -7.30
C ASP A 522 3.35 -23.25 -6.70
N ARG A 523 2.92 -22.21 -7.44
CA ARG A 523 2.50 -20.91 -6.89
C ARG A 523 1.62 -21.09 -5.66
N LYS A 524 1.80 -20.17 -4.71
CA LYS A 524 1.16 -20.20 -3.39
C LYS A 524 0.20 -19.03 -3.21
N VAL A 525 -0.88 -19.27 -2.47
CA VAL A 525 -1.92 -18.29 -2.17
C VAL A 525 -2.48 -18.48 -0.75
N SER A 526 -2.97 -17.40 -0.14
CA SER A 526 -3.59 -17.43 1.19
C SER A 526 -5.03 -17.96 1.10
N VAL A 527 -5.30 -19.05 1.82
CA VAL A 527 -6.61 -19.70 1.87
C VAL A 527 -7.19 -19.56 3.27
N GLN A 528 -8.36 -18.94 3.40
CA GLN A 528 -9.11 -18.88 4.66
C GLN A 528 -9.68 -20.26 5.01
N ILE A 529 -9.56 -20.64 6.29
CA ILE A 529 -9.92 -21.96 6.81
C ILE A 529 -10.72 -21.77 8.13
N PRO A 530 -12.05 -22.00 8.13
CA PRO A 530 -12.91 -21.69 9.28
C PRO A 530 -12.55 -22.40 10.58
N SER A 531 -12.03 -23.63 10.54
CA SER A 531 -11.62 -24.41 11.72
C SER A 531 -10.43 -23.84 12.50
N LEU A 532 -9.71 -22.84 11.95
CA LEU A 532 -8.60 -22.21 12.65
C LEU A 532 -9.11 -21.46 13.90
N GLY A 533 -8.34 -21.53 14.99
CA GLY A 533 -8.68 -20.84 16.24
C GLY A 533 -8.55 -19.33 16.13
N ILE A 534 -9.47 -18.56 16.74
CA ILE A 534 -9.53 -17.08 16.64
C ILE A 534 -8.28 -16.34 17.14
N LYS A 535 -7.39 -17.03 17.87
CA LYS A 535 -6.09 -16.50 18.33
C LYS A 535 -4.95 -16.69 17.31
N LYS A 536 -5.27 -17.13 16.10
CA LYS A 536 -4.37 -17.30 14.95
C LYS A 536 -4.94 -16.56 13.75
N GLN A 537 -4.10 -16.30 12.75
CA GLN A 537 -4.56 -15.85 11.43
C GLN A 537 -5.68 -16.76 10.91
N SER A 538 -6.65 -16.17 10.21
CA SER A 538 -7.82 -16.86 9.64
C SER A 538 -7.49 -17.70 8.40
N TYR A 539 -6.24 -17.70 7.96
CA TYR A 539 -5.79 -18.33 6.72
C TYR A 539 -4.52 -19.18 6.89
N GLN A 540 -4.26 -20.01 5.89
CA GLN A 540 -2.98 -20.69 5.66
C GLN A 540 -2.60 -20.60 4.19
N THR A 541 -1.30 -20.52 3.93
CA THR A 541 -0.76 -20.60 2.57
C THR A 541 -0.90 -22.02 2.01
N LYS A 542 -1.43 -22.16 0.80
CA LYS A 542 -1.53 -23.44 0.03
C LYS A 542 -0.99 -23.24 -1.38
N SER A 543 -0.51 -24.31 -2.02
CA SER A 543 -0.21 -24.29 -3.46
C SER A 543 -1.48 -24.44 -4.30
N LEU A 544 -1.51 -23.84 -5.49
CA LEU A 544 -2.63 -23.96 -6.42
C LEU A 544 -2.91 -25.41 -6.83
N ARG A 545 -1.90 -26.28 -6.81
CA ARG A 545 -1.99 -27.74 -6.94
C ARG A 545 -2.90 -28.37 -5.89
N HIS A 546 -2.65 -28.10 -4.60
CA HIS A 546 -3.48 -28.60 -3.49
C HIS A 546 -4.90 -28.01 -3.55
N ILE A 547 -5.04 -26.76 -3.98
CA ILE A 547 -6.36 -26.13 -4.16
C ILE A 547 -7.14 -26.81 -5.28
N ARG A 548 -6.54 -27.04 -6.46
CA ARG A 548 -7.12 -27.85 -7.55
C ARG A 548 -7.59 -29.20 -7.04
N ASP A 549 -6.70 -29.93 -6.37
CA ASP A 549 -6.94 -31.29 -5.92
C ASP A 549 -8.07 -31.39 -4.86
N ARG A 550 -8.42 -30.26 -4.21
CA ARG A 550 -9.58 -30.13 -3.30
C ARG A 550 -10.85 -29.59 -3.96
N PHE A 551 -10.74 -28.69 -4.93
CA PHE A 551 -11.89 -28.00 -5.54
C PHE A 551 -12.49 -28.76 -6.73
N ILE A 552 -11.67 -29.46 -7.52
CA ILE A 552 -12.15 -30.25 -8.68
C ILE A 552 -13.13 -31.36 -8.27
N PRO A 553 -12.93 -32.12 -7.17
CA PRO A 553 -13.94 -33.09 -6.69
C PRO A 553 -15.27 -32.48 -6.23
N ASN A 554 -15.28 -31.17 -5.90
CA ASN A 554 -16.41 -30.45 -5.28
C ASN A 554 -17.09 -31.20 -4.11
N GLU A 555 -16.32 -31.89 -3.28
CA GLU A 555 -16.86 -32.65 -2.15
C GLU A 555 -17.46 -31.72 -1.08
N PRO A 556 -18.67 -32.02 -0.56
CA PRO A 556 -19.21 -31.38 0.63
C PRO A 556 -18.22 -31.47 1.80
N THR A 557 -18.05 -30.37 2.53
CA THR A 557 -17.09 -30.33 3.63
C THR A 557 -17.56 -29.44 4.78
N ASP A 558 -17.38 -29.96 6.01
CA ASP A 558 -17.46 -29.20 7.24
C ASP A 558 -16.63 -27.91 7.22
N ASP A 559 -15.46 -27.96 6.58
CA ASP A 559 -14.44 -26.91 6.62
C ASP A 559 -14.15 -26.34 5.22
N PRO A 560 -15.08 -25.55 4.65
CA PRO A 560 -14.95 -25.03 3.31
C PRO A 560 -13.79 -24.03 3.24
N TRP A 561 -13.04 -24.04 2.14
CA TRP A 561 -11.93 -23.13 1.90
C TRP A 561 -12.37 -21.91 1.08
N ASN A 562 -11.76 -20.75 1.36
CA ASN A 562 -12.08 -19.50 0.67
C ASN A 562 -10.83 -18.70 0.32
N LEU A 563 -10.73 -18.29 -0.94
CA LEU A 563 -9.63 -17.53 -1.51
C LEU A 563 -10.15 -16.14 -1.89
N LEU A 564 -9.73 -15.12 -1.13
CA LEU A 564 -10.09 -13.72 -1.40
C LEU A 564 -8.97 -12.94 -2.09
N ASN A 565 -7.70 -13.28 -1.80
CA ASN A 565 -6.53 -12.64 -2.38
C ASN A 565 -5.87 -13.63 -3.36
N PHE A 566 -6.56 -13.90 -4.48
CA PHE A 566 -6.07 -14.75 -5.56
C PHE A 566 -5.98 -13.90 -6.83
N ALA A 567 -4.76 -13.71 -7.33
CA ALA A 567 -4.50 -12.92 -8.53
C ALA A 567 -5.26 -13.49 -9.74
N ASN A 568 -5.86 -12.61 -10.55
CA ASN A 568 -6.63 -13.01 -11.73
C ASN A 568 -5.76 -13.85 -12.71
N PRO A 569 -6.14 -15.10 -13.04
CA PRO A 569 -5.43 -15.94 -14.01
C PRO A 569 -5.95 -15.78 -15.46
N LEU A 570 -7.02 -15.02 -15.67
CA LEU A 570 -7.64 -14.82 -16.99
C LEU A 570 -6.95 -13.67 -17.77
N PRO A 571 -7.17 -13.56 -19.09
CA PRO A 571 -6.56 -12.49 -19.89
C PRO A 571 -6.88 -11.09 -19.38
N PRO A 572 -5.96 -10.12 -19.54
CA PRO A 572 -6.28 -8.70 -19.32
C PRO A 572 -7.51 -8.28 -20.14
N SER A 573 -8.35 -7.39 -19.56
CA SER A 573 -9.68 -6.94 -20.05
C SER A 573 -10.91 -7.65 -19.45
N VAL A 574 -10.81 -8.28 -18.28
CA VAL A 574 -11.98 -8.79 -17.52
C VAL A 574 -12.93 -7.71 -16.97
N LEU A 575 -12.64 -6.42 -17.15
CA LEU A 575 -13.46 -5.30 -16.66
C LEU A 575 -14.82 -5.24 -17.40
N PRO A 576 -15.96 -5.19 -16.68
CA PRO A 576 -17.29 -4.98 -17.26
C PRO A 576 -17.37 -3.73 -18.14
N ARG A 577 -18.03 -3.83 -19.30
CA ARG A 577 -18.13 -2.75 -20.30
C ARG A 577 -18.80 -1.49 -19.73
N PHE A 578 -19.73 -1.62 -18.77
CA PHE A 578 -20.40 -0.50 -18.11
C PHE A 578 -19.46 0.33 -17.22
N LEU A 579 -18.33 -0.23 -16.81
CA LEU A 579 -17.27 0.44 -16.02
C LEU A 579 -16.16 1.05 -16.89
N THR A 580 -16.23 0.91 -18.23
CA THR A 580 -15.29 1.53 -19.17
C THR A 580 -15.55 3.02 -19.44
N GLY A 581 -16.62 3.58 -18.86
CA GLY A 581 -16.97 5.01 -18.97
C GLY A 581 -15.88 5.92 -18.40
N PRO A 582 -15.58 7.10 -19.02
CA PRO A 582 -14.49 7.97 -18.59
C PRO A 582 -14.53 8.37 -17.10
N ASN A 583 -15.72 8.45 -16.51
CA ASN A 583 -15.86 8.73 -15.08
C ASN A 583 -15.20 7.65 -14.20
N CYS A 584 -15.27 6.37 -14.59
CA CYS A 584 -14.76 5.22 -13.83
C CYS A 584 -13.25 4.96 -14.01
N GLN A 585 -12.55 5.75 -14.81
CA GLN A 585 -11.16 5.47 -15.21
C GLN A 585 -10.09 6.08 -14.28
N LEU A 586 -10.44 6.57 -13.08
CA LEU A 586 -9.48 7.29 -12.23
C LEU A 586 -8.29 6.42 -11.79
N ILE A 587 -8.50 5.15 -11.41
CA ILE A 587 -7.38 4.24 -11.03
C ILE A 587 -6.38 4.08 -12.19
N GLN A 588 -6.86 3.96 -13.43
CA GLN A 588 -5.97 3.84 -14.60
C GLN A 588 -5.18 5.14 -14.83
N ARG A 589 -5.80 6.32 -14.63
CA ARG A 589 -5.08 7.60 -14.73
C ARG A 589 -4.09 7.84 -13.58
N VAL A 590 -4.36 7.28 -12.40
CA VAL A 590 -3.38 7.23 -11.30
C VAL A 590 -2.20 6.34 -11.67
N ARG A 591 -2.44 5.13 -12.19
CA ARG A 591 -1.38 4.25 -12.71
C ARG A 591 -0.51 4.96 -13.75
N GLU A 592 -1.12 5.50 -14.81
CA GLU A 592 -0.42 6.24 -15.87
C GLU A 592 0.45 7.37 -15.30
N HIS A 593 -0.11 8.17 -14.39
CA HIS A 593 0.59 9.30 -13.79
C HIS A 593 1.71 8.88 -12.82
N VAL A 594 1.58 7.75 -12.11
CA VAL A 594 2.65 7.23 -11.24
C VAL A 594 3.78 6.58 -12.04
N LEU A 595 3.44 5.75 -13.04
CA LEU A 595 4.43 4.98 -13.82
C LEU A 595 5.13 5.81 -14.91
N SER A 596 4.40 6.69 -15.60
CA SER A 596 4.94 7.48 -16.72
C SER A 596 5.29 8.93 -16.36
N ARG A 597 4.70 9.48 -15.29
CA ARG A 597 4.84 10.85 -14.76
C ARG A 597 4.64 11.99 -15.79
N ASN A 598 5.67 12.20 -16.60
CA ASN A 598 5.81 13.30 -17.58
C ASN A 598 6.04 12.80 -19.01
N SER A 599 6.26 11.49 -19.23
CA SER A 599 6.34 10.91 -20.59
C SER A 599 5.00 10.36 -21.04
N ALA A 600 4.77 10.37 -22.35
CA ALA A 600 3.66 9.69 -23.04
C ALA A 600 4.17 8.54 -23.93
N GLU A 601 5.43 8.12 -23.74
CA GLU A 601 6.05 7.00 -24.44
C GLU A 601 5.56 5.65 -23.88
N ARG A 602 5.83 4.56 -24.62
CA ARG A 602 5.47 3.21 -24.20
C ARG A 602 6.37 2.78 -23.03
N GLU A 603 5.77 2.29 -21.94
CA GLU A 603 6.36 2.15 -20.60
C GLU A 603 7.84 1.70 -20.54
N THR A 604 8.62 2.41 -19.72
CA THR A 604 9.90 1.96 -19.13
C THR A 604 9.73 1.44 -17.69
N ALA A 605 8.49 1.25 -17.24
CA ALA A 605 8.16 0.80 -15.88
C ALA A 605 8.58 -0.66 -15.64
N SER A 606 8.85 -1.01 -14.38
CA SER A 606 9.20 -2.39 -14.03
C SER A 606 7.98 -3.32 -14.14
N ALA A 607 8.21 -4.59 -14.50
CA ALA A 607 7.16 -5.61 -14.53
C ALA A 607 6.55 -5.85 -13.13
N GLU A 608 7.31 -5.61 -12.05
CA GLU A 608 6.84 -5.72 -10.67
C GLU A 608 5.81 -4.62 -10.36
N ASP A 609 6.08 -3.37 -10.78
CA ASP A 609 5.16 -2.25 -10.53
C ASP A 609 3.88 -2.38 -11.36
N VAL A 610 3.98 -2.80 -12.62
CA VAL A 610 2.81 -3.12 -13.44
C VAL A 610 1.97 -4.23 -12.78
N GLY A 611 2.62 -5.25 -12.20
CA GLY A 611 1.95 -6.32 -11.45
C GLY A 611 1.22 -5.83 -10.20
N LYS A 612 1.83 -4.91 -9.41
CA LYS A 612 1.18 -4.27 -8.24
C LYS A 612 -0.10 -3.54 -8.65
N TRP A 613 -0.07 -2.80 -9.76
CA TRP A 613 -1.25 -2.08 -10.26
C TRP A 613 -2.34 -3.03 -10.77
N GLN A 614 -1.99 -4.11 -11.47
CA GLN A 614 -3.00 -5.06 -11.97
C GLN A 614 -3.73 -5.77 -10.83
N ALA A 615 -3.04 -6.11 -9.74
CA ALA A 615 -3.64 -6.75 -8.57
C ALA A 615 -4.75 -5.91 -7.88
N VAL A 616 -4.80 -4.59 -8.14
CA VAL A 616 -5.89 -3.70 -7.69
C VAL A 616 -7.04 -3.64 -8.69
N THR A 617 -6.75 -3.74 -10.00
CA THR A 617 -7.76 -3.60 -11.05
C THR A 617 -8.54 -4.88 -11.34
N ASP A 618 -7.92 -6.04 -11.13
CA ASP A 618 -8.54 -7.35 -11.34
C ASP A 618 -7.96 -8.46 -10.45
N TRP A 619 -8.87 -9.17 -9.77
CA TRP A 619 -8.60 -10.34 -8.93
C TRP A 619 -9.70 -11.41 -9.08
N ALA A 620 -9.41 -12.62 -8.59
CA ALA A 620 -10.34 -13.74 -8.58
C ALA A 620 -10.74 -14.13 -7.14
N LEU A 621 -12.00 -14.49 -6.95
CA LEU A 621 -12.52 -15.06 -5.71
C LEU A 621 -12.93 -16.51 -5.97
N MET A 622 -12.43 -17.45 -5.18
CA MET A 622 -12.82 -18.87 -5.31
C MET A 622 -13.11 -19.46 -3.93
N SER A 623 -14.26 -20.13 -3.79
CA SER A 623 -14.76 -20.52 -2.47
C SER A 623 -15.58 -21.81 -2.54
N GLN A 624 -15.39 -22.71 -1.58
CA GLN A 624 -16.28 -23.87 -1.41
C GLN A 624 -17.62 -23.42 -0.81
N GLY A 625 -18.69 -24.18 -1.10
CA GLY A 625 -20.03 -23.89 -0.59
C GLY A 625 -20.08 -23.82 0.94
N GLY A 626 -20.91 -22.93 1.49
CA GLY A 626 -21.04 -22.68 2.92
C GLY A 626 -19.97 -21.76 3.55
N HIS A 627 -18.86 -21.40 2.88
CA HIS A 627 -17.95 -20.40 3.45
C HIS A 627 -18.56 -19.00 3.37
N ASN A 628 -18.71 -18.37 4.54
CA ASN A 628 -19.23 -17.02 4.71
C ASN A 628 -18.11 -16.02 5.05
N THR A 629 -18.23 -14.78 4.61
CA THR A 629 -17.30 -13.68 4.92
C THR A 629 -18.06 -12.62 5.70
N GLY A 630 -17.57 -12.26 6.91
CA GLY A 630 -18.23 -11.29 7.79
C GLY A 630 -18.26 -9.84 7.27
N PRO A 631 -18.99 -8.94 7.94
CA PRO A 631 -19.22 -7.56 7.50
C PRO A 631 -17.98 -6.66 7.60
N HIS A 632 -17.60 -6.06 6.47
CA HIS A 632 -16.44 -5.17 6.34
C HIS A 632 -16.65 -4.14 5.22
N THR A 633 -15.82 -3.10 5.15
CA THR A 633 -15.61 -2.32 3.91
C THR A 633 -14.36 -2.82 3.19
N ASP A 634 -14.30 -2.73 1.87
CA ASP A 634 -13.05 -2.93 1.12
C ASP A 634 -12.01 -1.86 1.46
N SER A 635 -10.73 -2.19 1.29
CA SER A 635 -9.61 -1.33 1.64
C SER A 635 -9.48 -0.10 0.72
N HIS A 636 -8.76 0.91 1.21
CA HIS A 636 -8.48 2.18 0.53
C HIS A 636 -9.74 2.93 0.04
N GLY A 637 -10.91 2.62 0.61
CA GLY A 637 -12.21 3.21 0.29
C GLY A 637 -12.69 3.06 -1.15
N MET A 638 -12.14 2.15 -1.94
CA MET A 638 -12.46 2.03 -3.37
C MET A 638 -13.91 1.59 -3.62
N GLY A 639 -14.42 1.84 -4.83
CA GLY A 639 -15.57 1.10 -5.34
C GLY A 639 -15.11 -0.27 -5.85
N THR A 640 -15.96 -1.28 -5.75
CA THR A 640 -15.62 -2.67 -6.07
C THR A 640 -16.63 -3.26 -7.01
N TRP A 641 -16.17 -3.98 -8.05
CA TRP A 641 -17.04 -4.74 -8.93
C TRP A 641 -16.77 -6.25 -8.79
N ILE A 642 -17.81 -7.06 -8.93
CA ILE A 642 -17.72 -8.54 -8.83
C ILE A 642 -18.69 -9.17 -9.84
N THR A 643 -18.15 -9.92 -10.79
CA THR A 643 -18.89 -10.74 -11.77
C THR A 643 -18.81 -12.22 -11.39
N VAL A 644 -19.96 -12.84 -11.15
CA VAL A 644 -20.05 -14.27 -10.84
C VAL A 644 -19.78 -15.09 -12.10
N GLN A 645 -18.81 -16.00 -12.02
CA GLN A 645 -18.46 -16.93 -13.11
C GLN A 645 -19.24 -18.24 -12.98
N GLY A 646 -19.33 -18.77 -11.75
CA GLY A 646 -19.99 -20.04 -11.46
C GLY A 646 -20.41 -20.15 -10.01
N GLY A 647 -21.43 -20.95 -9.75
CA GLY A 647 -22.16 -20.97 -8.48
C GLY A 647 -23.06 -19.74 -8.29
N GLY A 648 -23.60 -19.56 -7.09
CA GLY A 648 -24.39 -18.38 -6.72
C GLY A 648 -23.84 -17.73 -5.46
N LEU A 649 -23.79 -16.39 -5.43
CA LEU A 649 -23.25 -15.62 -4.31
C LEU A 649 -24.33 -14.71 -3.72
N GLY A 650 -24.57 -14.83 -2.42
CA GLY A 650 -25.34 -13.86 -1.66
C GLY A 650 -24.44 -12.77 -1.12
N PHE A 651 -24.82 -11.51 -1.31
CA PHE A 651 -24.20 -10.36 -0.66
C PHE A 651 -25.22 -9.67 0.23
N GLY A 652 -24.92 -9.58 1.51
CA GLY A 652 -25.62 -8.69 2.43
C GLY A 652 -24.84 -7.39 2.56
N TYR A 653 -25.53 -6.26 2.63
CA TYR A 653 -24.87 -4.95 2.69
C TYR A 653 -25.64 -3.92 3.51
N ILE A 654 -24.91 -2.92 3.99
CA ILE A 654 -25.42 -1.67 4.54
C ILE A 654 -24.72 -0.53 3.80
N LEU A 655 -25.50 0.49 3.42
CA LEU A 655 -24.96 1.78 2.99
C LEU A 655 -24.96 2.69 4.22
N PRO A 656 -23.80 3.13 4.74
CA PRO A 656 -23.78 4.07 5.85
C PRO A 656 -24.42 5.40 5.44
N ASP A 657 -25.24 5.96 6.32
CA ASP A 657 -25.82 7.29 6.23
C ASP A 657 -25.26 8.18 7.34
N ARG A 658 -25.68 9.45 7.41
CA ARG A 658 -25.26 10.36 8.49
C ARG A 658 -25.52 9.80 9.87
N ASP A 659 -26.66 9.13 10.03
CA ASP A 659 -27.18 8.69 11.31
C ASP A 659 -26.71 7.24 11.61
N PHE A 660 -25.63 6.79 10.94
CA PHE A 660 -24.97 5.49 11.16
C PHE A 660 -24.00 5.57 12.34
N ASP A 661 -24.35 4.88 13.43
CA ASP A 661 -23.51 4.75 14.61
C ASP A 661 -22.33 3.78 14.34
N TRP A 662 -21.17 4.37 13.99
CA TRP A 662 -19.91 3.64 13.80
C TRP A 662 -19.33 3.10 15.11
N ASP A 663 -19.63 3.69 16.26
CA ASP A 663 -19.09 3.25 17.55
C ASP A 663 -19.80 1.97 17.99
N ALA A 664 -21.13 1.96 17.92
CA ALA A 664 -21.92 0.75 18.16
C ALA A 664 -21.61 -0.34 17.13
N TRP A 665 -21.48 -0.01 15.84
CA TRP A 665 -21.13 -1.00 14.81
C TRP A 665 -19.73 -1.61 15.00
N ARG A 666 -18.73 -0.82 15.43
CA ARG A 666 -17.38 -1.35 15.67
C ARG A 666 -17.37 -2.35 16.82
N ASN A 667 -18.10 -2.07 17.90
CA ASN A 667 -18.25 -2.94 19.07
C ASN A 667 -19.11 -4.19 18.79
N ASP A 668 -20.18 -4.04 18.00
CA ASP A 668 -21.00 -5.14 17.49
C ASP A 668 -21.36 -4.90 16.02
N ARG A 669 -20.72 -5.66 15.13
CA ARG A 669 -20.93 -5.54 13.67
C ARG A 669 -22.34 -5.94 13.23
N SER A 670 -23.14 -6.53 14.11
CA SER A 670 -24.55 -6.85 13.90
C SER A 670 -25.53 -5.82 14.46
N TYR A 671 -25.06 -4.76 15.15
CA TYR A 671 -25.89 -3.71 15.75
C TYR A 671 -26.89 -3.07 14.77
N HIS A 672 -26.47 -2.80 13.53
CA HIS A 672 -27.35 -2.26 12.48
C HIS A 672 -28.02 -3.34 11.61
N ALA A 673 -28.19 -4.59 12.08
CA ALA A 673 -28.72 -5.68 11.25
C ALA A 673 -30.10 -5.38 10.62
N GLY A 674 -30.94 -4.56 11.26
CA GLY A 674 -32.20 -4.09 10.69
C GLY A 674 -32.06 -3.14 9.47
N ARG A 675 -30.86 -2.58 9.23
CA ARG A 675 -30.51 -1.83 8.01
C ARG A 675 -30.03 -2.74 6.87
N ASN A 676 -29.71 -4.01 7.13
CA ASN A 676 -29.17 -4.91 6.11
C ASN A 676 -30.11 -5.04 4.91
N ARG A 677 -29.54 -4.98 3.70
CA ARG A 677 -30.17 -5.40 2.44
C ARG A 677 -29.42 -6.59 1.86
N TYR A 678 -30.06 -7.34 0.96
CA TYR A 678 -29.37 -8.41 0.22
C TYR A 678 -29.61 -8.36 -1.28
N ILE A 679 -28.58 -8.78 -2.02
CA ILE A 679 -28.67 -9.24 -3.40
C ILE A 679 -28.17 -10.68 -3.45
N ILE A 680 -28.69 -11.48 -4.38
CA ILE A 680 -28.14 -12.78 -4.73
C ILE A 680 -27.84 -12.72 -6.23
N LEU A 681 -26.59 -13.00 -6.57
CA LEU A 681 -26.05 -12.99 -7.92
C LEU A 681 -25.91 -14.41 -8.45
N GLU A 682 -26.41 -14.60 -9.66
CA GLU A 682 -26.26 -15.82 -10.47
C GLU A 682 -25.10 -15.65 -11.47
N PRO A 683 -24.60 -16.70 -12.13
CA PRO A 683 -23.54 -16.58 -13.14
C PRO A 683 -23.85 -15.51 -14.21
N GLN A 684 -22.81 -14.89 -14.75
CA GLN A 684 -22.86 -13.73 -15.65
C GLN A 684 -23.42 -12.43 -15.04
N GLN A 685 -23.92 -12.44 -13.79
CA GLN A 685 -24.32 -11.20 -13.12
C GLN A 685 -23.12 -10.50 -12.47
N THR A 686 -23.01 -9.20 -12.74
CA THR A 686 -22.04 -8.28 -12.12
C THR A 686 -22.74 -7.37 -11.13
N VAL A 687 -22.17 -7.21 -9.93
CA VAL A 687 -22.47 -6.06 -9.06
C VAL A 687 -21.34 -5.02 -9.13
N TYR A 688 -21.70 -3.74 -9.06
CA TYR A 688 -20.83 -2.65 -8.61
C TYR A 688 -21.30 -2.15 -7.24
N PHE A 689 -20.40 -2.16 -6.26
CA PHE A 689 -20.56 -1.56 -4.94
C PHE A 689 -19.83 -0.21 -4.89
N PRO A 690 -20.50 0.89 -4.49
CA PRO A 690 -19.85 2.20 -4.37
C PRO A 690 -18.96 2.31 -3.12
N PRO A 691 -17.95 3.22 -3.12
CA PRO A 691 -17.02 3.49 -2.03
C PRO A 691 -17.59 3.38 -0.61
N GLY A 692 -16.97 2.56 0.24
CA GLY A 692 -17.35 2.44 1.66
C GLY A 692 -18.69 1.74 1.92
N THR A 693 -19.20 0.95 0.98
CA THR A 693 -20.30 0.02 1.25
C THR A 693 -19.82 -1.05 2.26
N ILE A 694 -20.51 -1.17 3.39
CA ILE A 694 -20.29 -2.26 4.33
C ILE A 694 -20.97 -3.49 3.75
N HIS A 695 -20.25 -4.59 3.53
CA HIS A 695 -20.82 -5.80 2.95
C HIS A 695 -20.28 -7.09 3.59
N PHE A 696 -21.06 -8.16 3.46
CA PHE A 696 -20.76 -9.52 3.90
C PHE A 696 -21.22 -10.53 2.84
N VAL A 697 -20.53 -11.66 2.72
CA VAL A 697 -20.78 -12.65 1.65
C VAL A 697 -21.28 -13.94 2.26
N PHE A 698 -22.41 -14.45 1.73
CA PHE A 698 -22.99 -15.73 2.12
C PHE A 698 -23.15 -16.68 0.93
N ARG A 699 -22.95 -17.97 1.17
CA ARG A 699 -22.94 -19.00 0.12
C ARG A 699 -23.79 -20.19 0.52
N SER A 700 -24.60 -20.69 -0.42
CA SER A 700 -25.29 -21.96 -0.25
C SER A 700 -24.29 -23.07 0.13
N PRO A 701 -24.64 -24.01 1.03
CA PRO A 701 -23.85 -25.22 1.21
C PRO A 701 -23.73 -25.99 -0.13
N ASN A 702 -22.67 -26.81 -0.24
CA ASN A 702 -22.41 -27.76 -1.34
C ASN A 702 -22.16 -27.19 -2.75
N VAL A 703 -22.33 -25.89 -2.97
CA VAL A 703 -22.08 -25.23 -4.27
C VAL A 703 -20.83 -24.36 -4.17
N GLN A 704 -19.72 -24.80 -4.80
CA GLN A 704 -18.55 -23.95 -4.95
C GLN A 704 -18.83 -22.74 -5.86
N THR A 705 -18.10 -21.67 -5.63
CA THR A 705 -18.27 -20.38 -6.31
C THR A 705 -16.96 -19.89 -6.88
N LEU A 706 -17.02 -19.33 -8.10
CA LEU A 706 -15.95 -18.57 -8.74
C LEU A 706 -16.52 -17.21 -9.13
N ALA A 707 -15.80 -16.14 -8.82
CA ALA A 707 -16.08 -14.79 -9.29
C ALA A 707 -14.78 -14.11 -9.72
N ILE A 708 -14.88 -13.15 -10.63
CA ILE A 708 -13.81 -12.22 -10.96
C ILE A 708 -14.29 -10.84 -10.53
N GLY A 709 -13.44 -10.06 -9.90
CA GLY A 709 -13.75 -8.71 -9.46
C GLY A 709 -12.53 -7.81 -9.50
N GLY A 710 -12.65 -6.64 -8.89
CA GLY A 710 -11.57 -5.66 -8.82
C GLY A 710 -12.08 -4.30 -8.38
N HIS A 711 -11.18 -3.32 -8.31
CA HIS A 711 -11.52 -1.99 -7.83
C HIS A 711 -11.68 -0.97 -8.98
N VAL A 712 -12.60 -0.03 -8.79
CA VAL A 712 -12.91 1.09 -9.68
C VAL A 712 -13.11 2.34 -8.83
N LEU A 713 -12.55 3.46 -9.28
CA LEU A 713 -12.75 4.76 -8.65
C LEU A 713 -13.31 5.77 -9.66
N GLN A 714 -14.31 6.54 -9.24
CA GLN A 714 -14.97 7.54 -10.07
C GLN A 714 -14.35 8.94 -9.86
N TRP A 715 -14.20 9.73 -10.92
CA TRP A 715 -13.81 11.15 -10.82
C TRP A 715 -14.82 11.96 -10.00
N SER A 716 -16.12 11.75 -10.24
CA SER A 716 -17.18 12.39 -9.43
C SER A 716 -17.36 11.73 -8.06
N GLY A 717 -16.69 10.60 -7.80
CA GLY A 717 -16.71 9.89 -6.52
C GLY A 717 -15.60 10.31 -5.55
N ILE A 718 -14.64 11.16 -5.97
CA ILE A 718 -13.47 11.54 -5.15
C ILE A 718 -13.87 12.09 -3.79
N ARG A 719 -14.94 12.91 -3.69
CA ARG A 719 -15.43 13.46 -2.41
C ARG A 719 -15.84 12.34 -1.44
N ARG A 720 -16.67 11.38 -1.87
CA ARG A 720 -17.08 10.22 -1.05
C ARG A 720 -15.88 9.34 -0.70
N TRP A 721 -14.96 9.11 -1.65
CA TRP A 721 -13.73 8.36 -1.43
C TRP A 721 -12.84 8.98 -0.34
N LEU A 722 -12.66 10.31 -0.35
CA LEU A 722 -11.90 11.03 0.70
C LEU A 722 -12.50 10.81 2.09
N HIS A 723 -13.82 10.83 2.25
CA HIS A 723 -14.48 10.49 3.53
C HIS A 723 -14.17 9.05 3.96
N VAL A 724 -14.27 8.07 3.06
CA VAL A 724 -14.07 6.65 3.39
C VAL A 724 -12.60 6.36 3.73
N ILE A 725 -11.64 6.84 2.93
CA ILE A 725 -10.21 6.57 3.19
C ILE A 725 -9.71 7.32 4.44
N LYS A 726 -10.29 8.48 4.79
CA LYS A 726 -10.02 9.12 6.10
C LYS A 726 -10.62 8.34 7.26
N GLN A 727 -11.82 7.77 7.09
CA GLN A 727 -12.42 6.91 8.10
C GLN A 727 -11.59 5.63 8.34
N GLN A 728 -10.93 5.11 7.30
CA GLN A 728 -10.02 3.97 7.39
C GLN A 728 -8.64 4.35 7.98
N GLU A 729 -8.08 5.52 7.67
CA GLU A 729 -6.89 6.06 8.38
C GLU A 729 -7.14 6.23 9.89
N LEU A 730 -8.32 6.74 10.25
CA LEU A 730 -8.70 7.01 11.64
C LEU A 730 -9.12 5.74 12.40
N ASP A 731 -9.63 4.73 11.70
CA ASP A 731 -9.95 3.42 12.28
C ASP A 731 -9.73 2.26 11.28
N PRO A 732 -8.55 1.63 11.32
CA PRO A 732 -8.23 0.46 10.50
C PRO A 732 -9.09 -0.78 10.79
N SER A 733 -9.89 -0.82 11.87
CA SER A 733 -10.78 -1.95 12.15
C SER A 733 -12.05 -1.96 11.28
N THR A 734 -12.27 -0.94 10.45
CA THR A 734 -13.41 -0.84 9.53
C THR A 734 -13.21 -1.69 8.26
N THR A 735 -11.96 -1.92 7.86
CA THR A 735 -11.52 -2.60 6.64
C THR A 735 -11.11 -4.07 6.88
N ASN A 736 -11.12 -4.88 5.82
CA ASN A 736 -10.61 -6.26 5.81
C ASN A 736 -9.07 -6.35 5.69
N GLU A 737 -8.42 -5.30 5.20
CA GLU A 737 -6.97 -5.18 5.03
C GLU A 737 -6.41 -3.95 5.77
N HIS A 738 -5.08 -3.93 5.99
CA HIS A 738 -4.40 -2.82 6.65
C HIS A 738 -4.40 -1.56 5.76
N VAL A 739 -5.01 -0.48 6.25
CA VAL A 739 -4.93 0.86 5.68
C VAL A 739 -4.28 1.77 6.71
N ASP A 740 -3.27 2.53 6.29
CA ASP A 740 -2.50 3.44 7.13
C ASP A 740 -2.22 4.77 6.41
N ILE A 741 -1.48 5.66 7.07
CA ILE A 741 -1.20 7.01 6.56
C ILE A 741 -0.38 6.96 5.26
N ASP A 742 0.60 6.05 5.13
CA ASP A 742 1.49 6.01 3.97
C ASP A 742 0.83 5.34 2.75
N SER A 743 0.10 4.25 2.96
CA SER A 743 -0.73 3.60 1.93
C SER A 743 -1.88 4.51 1.46
N SER A 744 -2.54 5.23 2.36
CA SER A 744 -3.51 6.28 2.01
C SER A 744 -2.85 7.42 1.21
N LYS A 745 -1.69 7.91 1.64
CA LYS A 745 -0.93 8.97 0.97
C LYS A 745 -0.45 8.57 -0.42
N PHE A 746 -0.09 7.30 -0.64
CA PHE A 746 0.24 6.74 -1.96
C PHE A 746 -0.90 6.94 -2.97
N TRP A 747 -2.16 6.77 -2.56
CA TRP A 747 -3.32 7.05 -3.40
C TRP A 747 -3.66 8.55 -3.50
N ARG A 748 -3.67 9.26 -2.37
CA ARG A 748 -4.11 10.67 -2.31
C ARG A 748 -3.21 11.61 -3.10
N THR A 749 -1.89 11.41 -3.06
CA THR A 749 -0.91 12.31 -3.70
C THR A 749 -1.11 12.41 -5.23
N PRO A 750 -1.10 11.31 -6.01
CA PRO A 750 -1.33 11.36 -7.46
C PRO A 750 -2.76 11.79 -7.82
N ILE A 751 -3.79 11.43 -7.04
CA ILE A 751 -5.16 11.89 -7.31
C ILE A 751 -5.26 13.41 -7.13
N LEU A 752 -4.63 13.98 -6.09
CA LEU A 752 -4.56 15.43 -5.87
C LEU A 752 -3.84 16.16 -7.01
N GLU A 753 -2.75 15.59 -7.55
CA GLU A 753 -2.05 16.16 -8.71
C GLU A 753 -2.89 16.09 -9.99
N LEU A 754 -3.65 15.01 -10.20
CA LEU A 754 -4.61 14.87 -11.30
C LEU A 754 -5.80 15.83 -11.17
N VAL A 755 -6.34 16.05 -9.96
CA VAL A 755 -7.38 17.05 -9.69
C VAL A 755 -6.86 18.46 -9.99
N ARG A 756 -5.64 18.80 -9.54
CA ARG A 756 -4.99 20.09 -9.82
C ARG A 756 -4.87 20.34 -11.34
N LYS A 757 -4.44 19.35 -12.12
CA LYS A 757 -4.38 19.43 -13.59
C LYS A 757 -5.77 19.73 -14.18
N ARG A 758 -6.81 18.99 -13.80
CA ARG A 758 -8.18 19.23 -14.28
C ARG A 758 -8.73 20.61 -13.93
N VAL A 759 -8.44 21.13 -12.74
CA VAL A 759 -8.84 22.48 -12.33
C VAL A 759 -8.13 23.54 -13.17
N GLN A 760 -6.82 23.39 -13.41
CA GLN A 760 -6.04 24.28 -14.28
C GLN A 760 -6.51 24.27 -15.75
N GLU A 761 -6.97 23.11 -16.24
CA GLU A 761 -7.53 22.93 -17.59
C GLU A 761 -9.01 23.36 -17.70
N GLY A 762 -9.68 23.70 -16.60
CA GLY A 762 -11.14 23.95 -16.55
C GLY A 762 -12.02 22.69 -16.75
N ALA A 763 -11.41 21.50 -16.79
CA ALA A 763 -12.02 20.20 -17.04
C ALA A 763 -12.69 19.58 -15.79
N VAL A 764 -13.35 20.43 -14.99
CA VAL A 764 -13.91 20.11 -13.66
C VAL A 764 -15.26 19.38 -13.71
N GLN A 765 -15.87 19.21 -14.89
CA GLN A 765 -17.22 18.63 -15.02
C GLN A 765 -17.25 17.17 -14.56
N LEU A 766 -16.19 16.39 -14.84
CA LEU A 766 -16.02 15.02 -14.33
C LEU A 766 -15.79 14.96 -12.81
N LEU A 767 -15.38 16.06 -12.16
CA LEU A 767 -15.25 16.15 -10.70
C LEU A 767 -16.58 16.46 -9.99
N GLY A 768 -17.64 16.75 -10.74
CA GLY A 768 -18.92 17.26 -10.22
C GLY A 768 -19.11 18.78 -10.35
N GLY A 769 -18.18 19.49 -11.01
CA GLY A 769 -18.23 20.95 -11.18
C GLY A 769 -17.15 21.69 -10.36
N ALA A 770 -17.15 23.02 -10.44
CA ALA A 770 -16.14 23.86 -9.79
C ALA A 770 -16.20 23.77 -8.26
N ASP A 771 -17.37 23.96 -7.67
CA ASP A 771 -17.57 23.96 -6.22
C ASP A 771 -17.14 22.63 -5.56
N VAL A 772 -17.40 21.51 -6.25
CA VAL A 772 -16.98 20.16 -5.80
C VAL A 772 -15.48 19.97 -5.95
N ALA A 773 -14.86 20.48 -7.02
CA ALA A 773 -13.41 20.45 -7.20
C ALA A 773 -12.68 21.29 -6.14
N ASP A 774 -13.23 22.45 -5.76
CA ASP A 774 -12.70 23.30 -4.71
C ASP A 774 -12.84 22.68 -3.32
N ASP A 775 -13.95 21.99 -3.01
CA ASP A 775 -14.09 21.23 -1.74
C ASP A 775 -13.13 20.02 -1.69
N ILE A 776 -12.97 19.27 -2.79
CA ILE A 776 -11.96 18.20 -2.91
C ILE A 776 -10.55 18.77 -2.65
N MET A 777 -10.20 19.88 -3.30
CA MET A 777 -8.91 20.55 -3.13
C MET A 777 -8.69 21.02 -1.69
N LYS A 778 -9.71 21.59 -1.05
CA LYS A 778 -9.68 22.02 0.34
C LYS A 778 -9.47 20.84 1.32
N ILE A 779 -10.24 19.76 1.16
CA ILE A 779 -10.12 18.54 1.96
C ILE A 779 -8.71 17.93 1.84
N MET A 780 -8.20 17.83 0.61
CA MET A 780 -6.88 17.25 0.36
C MET A 780 -5.72 18.11 0.87
N ASN A 781 -5.86 19.45 0.86
CA ASN A 781 -4.83 20.37 1.36
C ASN A 781 -4.82 20.48 2.90
N ASP A 782 -5.94 20.24 3.59
CA ASP A 782 -6.05 20.27 5.08
C ASP A 782 -6.10 18.86 5.71
N TRP A 783 -5.70 17.82 4.97
CA TRP A 783 -5.94 16.41 5.28
C TRP A 783 -5.59 15.95 6.72
N GLU A 784 -4.54 16.51 7.31
CA GLU A 784 -4.06 16.12 8.64
C GLU A 784 -4.95 16.66 9.77
N ASN A 785 -5.61 17.80 9.56
CA ASN A 785 -6.57 18.38 10.52
C ASN A 785 -8.01 17.97 10.17
N TRP A 786 -8.27 17.70 8.89
CA TRP A 786 -9.59 17.38 8.39
C TRP A 786 -10.15 16.10 9.01
N LYS A 787 -11.43 16.16 9.38
CA LYS A 787 -12.20 15.03 9.89
C LYS A 787 -13.38 14.79 8.95
N PRO A 788 -13.71 13.53 8.62
CA PRO A 788 -14.84 13.24 7.76
C PRO A 788 -16.11 13.61 8.52
N ASP A 789 -16.78 14.68 8.09
CA ASP A 789 -18.09 15.03 8.63
C ASP A 789 -19.11 14.00 8.15
N VAL A 790 -19.63 13.19 9.08
CA VAL A 790 -20.62 12.15 8.78
C VAL A 790 -21.91 12.78 8.23
N ALA A 791 -22.20 14.06 8.52
CA ALA A 791 -23.32 14.80 7.93
C ALA A 791 -23.17 15.13 6.44
N ASN A 792 -21.95 15.07 5.91
CA ASN A 792 -21.64 15.27 4.49
C ASN A 792 -21.31 13.95 3.75
N PHE A 793 -21.43 12.78 4.42
CA PHE A 793 -21.02 11.48 3.89
C PHE A 793 -21.82 11.02 2.65
N LEU A 794 -23.10 11.37 2.61
CA LEU A 794 -23.95 11.29 1.42
C LEU A 794 -24.20 12.74 0.97
N GLY A 795 -24.05 13.00 -0.34
CA GLY A 795 -24.26 14.33 -0.90
C GLY A 795 -25.67 14.86 -0.65
N ASP A 796 -25.84 16.19 -0.76
CA ASP A 796 -27.10 16.88 -0.51
C ASP A 796 -28.29 16.22 -1.21
N ARG A 797 -29.45 16.22 -0.53
CA ARG A 797 -30.67 15.54 -0.97
C ARG A 797 -31.04 15.94 -2.40
N ALA A 798 -30.99 14.97 -3.31
CA ALA A 798 -31.77 14.96 -4.54
C ALA A 798 -33.26 14.69 -4.23
#